data_AF-A0A3N5M4W1-F1
#
_entry.id   AF-A0A3N5M4W1-F1
#
_cell.length_a   1.000
_cell.length_b   1.000
_cell.length_c   1.000
_cell.angle_alpha   90.00
_cell.angle_beta   90.00
_cell.angle_gamma   90.00
#
_symmetry.space_group_name_H-M   'P 1'
#
loop_
_entity.id
_entity.type
_entity.pdbx_description
1 polymer ?
#
loop_
_entity_poly.entity_id
_entity_poly.type
_entity_poly.pdbx_seq_one_letter_code
_entity_poly.pdbx_strand_id
1 'polypeptide(L)'
;MNRKSISKLLQILLVIFFLAGCQSPVPTTAPPTATQPVAPTARPTSTVTPTQDPAPLYKDPSQPVEARVEDLLARMTLQEKVGQMTQVEKNSLAPEDVADYFIGSVLSGGGGYPTQNTAEAWASMVDSFQEYAMQTRLGIPIIYGVDAVHGHNNLAGATIFPHNIGLGAAGDPDLMERIGRATAEEVAATGIRWNFAPVLAVVQDVRWGRTYESYGENTQLVTELSNAYLNGLQGDDLSDPLSVLASPKHYIGDGATRFGTSAIYLIDQGDMQVDEEKLRAVFLPPYEAAIDSGALNVMVSFSSWRGLKMSAHKYLLTDLLKDELGFRGFLVSDWQAIDQIPGEYYSDVVTTINAGLDMNMVPYDFKLFVSNLTEAINNGDIPMERIDDAVRRILRAKFELGLFEHPFSDPAHLPLVGSDEHRLLAREAVARSMVLLKNDSETLPLSKDTPLVFVGGAIADNLGDMSGGWTLEWQGFDGNSIPGTTILDAIEDTVSENTTVEYDRTGRFESVLDNSGRPAVADVGIAVIGEKAYAEGVGDSLNLALSSQDVRLIEEMRLRSKKLVVLLVSGRPLIVTDQLENVDAFVAAWLPGTEGQGVADVIFGDVPFTGKLSFSWPRSLSQVPFDFDNMGTGEDGPLFPYGFGLETVPTASIAPAVETTTAWSLVWSDEFTGTAIDLAKWKYETGGTGWGNAEKEYYTDRPENARLEDGNLVIDVLQENYIAHDYTSARLKTEGLASWTYGRVEARMKIPYGQGIWPAFWMLGDDIGTTGWPSCGEIDIMENIGKEPQTVYGTLHGPGYSGANGVGSSYNLTVANFSDDFHVYAIEWEPDAIRWYVDGILFNTLTPAGVPGEWVYDHPFFIIMNVAVGGYWPGNPDDTTTFPQQMLVDYVRVYQQN
;
A
#
# COMPACT_ATOMS: atom_id res chain seq x y z
N MET A 1 0.15 45.12 -12.81
CA MET A 1 -0.37 46.10 -13.79
C MET A 1 -0.40 45.48 -15.20
N ASN A 2 -1.62 45.35 -15.75
CA ASN A 2 -2.12 45.06 -17.11
C ASN A 2 -1.28 44.49 -18.28
N ARG A 3 -1.70 43.28 -18.71
CA ARG A 3 -2.37 42.88 -19.98
C ARG A 3 -1.97 43.57 -21.33
N LYS A 4 -1.48 42.72 -22.26
CA LYS A 4 -1.82 42.56 -23.71
C LYS A 4 -0.64 42.63 -24.71
N SER A 5 -0.77 41.73 -25.69
CA SER A 5 -0.04 41.60 -26.98
C SER A 5 1.25 40.78 -26.86
N ILE A 6 1.45 39.65 -27.56
CA ILE A 6 1.27 39.46 -29.01
C ILE A 6 0.89 37.99 -29.31
N SER A 7 -0.27 37.81 -29.96
CA SER A 7 -0.58 36.67 -30.83
C SER A 7 -0.93 37.24 -32.20
N LYS A 8 -0.35 36.70 -33.28
CA LYS A 8 -0.88 36.80 -34.66
C LYS A 8 0.05 36.02 -35.60
N LEU A 9 -0.39 34.89 -36.13
CA LEU A 9 -1.11 34.82 -37.41
C LEU A 9 -1.42 33.36 -37.79
N LEU A 10 -2.71 33.01 -37.81
CA LEU A 10 -3.26 31.93 -38.61
C LEU A 10 -4.29 32.59 -39.53
N GLN A 11 -4.21 32.38 -40.85
CA GLN A 11 -5.35 32.60 -41.74
C GLN A 11 -5.29 31.64 -42.94
N ILE A 12 -6.40 30.91 -43.07
CA ILE A 12 -6.82 29.99 -44.12
C ILE A 12 -7.56 30.80 -45.21
N LEU A 13 -7.39 30.48 -46.50
CA LEU A 13 -8.54 30.23 -47.40
C LEU A 13 -8.21 29.53 -48.74
N LEU A 14 -9.12 28.60 -49.04
CA LEU A 14 -9.42 27.73 -50.18
C LEU A 14 -9.83 28.45 -51.49
N VAL A 15 -9.57 27.84 -52.67
CA VAL A 15 -10.43 27.78 -53.91
C VAL A 15 -9.94 26.58 -54.79
N ILE A 16 -10.62 25.43 -54.87
CA ILE A 16 -11.63 24.91 -55.86
C ILE A 16 -11.23 24.85 -57.35
N PHE A 17 -11.27 23.64 -57.94
CA PHE A 17 -11.75 23.39 -59.31
C PHE A 17 -12.49 22.03 -59.42
N PHE A 18 -13.62 22.05 -60.12
CA PHE A 18 -14.56 20.96 -60.41
C PHE A 18 -14.66 20.76 -61.93
N LEU A 19 -15.05 19.55 -62.38
CA LEU A 19 -15.87 19.17 -63.57
C LEU A 19 -15.35 17.85 -64.18
N ALA A 20 -16.11 16.94 -64.78
CA ALA A 20 -17.48 16.41 -64.67
C ALA A 20 -17.69 15.42 -65.86
N GLY A 21 -18.53 14.40 -65.66
CA GLY A 21 -19.30 13.70 -66.72
C GLY A 21 -18.86 12.26 -67.03
N CYS A 22 -19.72 11.25 -67.19
CA CYS A 22 -21.19 11.16 -67.24
C CYS A 22 -21.62 9.69 -66.96
N GLN A 23 -22.81 9.51 -66.40
CA GLN A 23 -23.51 8.22 -66.17
C GLN A 23 -24.47 7.85 -67.33
N SER A 24 -24.84 6.55 -67.41
CA SER A 24 -26.21 5.95 -67.44
C SER A 24 -26.25 4.60 -68.22
N PRO A 25 -27.32 3.75 -68.19
CA PRO A 25 -27.81 2.89 -67.10
C PRO A 25 -28.10 1.40 -67.51
N VAL A 26 -28.62 0.62 -66.53
CA VAL A 26 -29.00 -0.83 -66.40
C VAL A 26 -29.80 -1.49 -67.56
N PRO A 27 -29.87 -2.86 -67.67
CA PRO A 27 -30.98 -3.59 -67.03
C PRO A 27 -30.69 -5.02 -66.47
N THR A 28 -31.51 -5.38 -65.48
CA THR A 28 -31.79 -6.68 -64.84
C THR A 28 -32.47 -7.72 -65.75
N THR A 29 -32.18 -9.01 -65.57
CA THR A 29 -33.08 -10.13 -65.89
C THR A 29 -32.93 -11.31 -64.89
N ALA A 30 -34.05 -11.95 -64.59
CA ALA A 30 -34.22 -13.27 -63.95
C ALA A 30 -35.30 -14.04 -64.75
N PRO A 31 -35.62 -15.32 -64.50
CA PRO A 31 -34.81 -16.52 -64.21
C PRO A 31 -34.99 -17.57 -65.35
N PRO A 32 -34.54 -18.83 -65.19
CA PRO A 32 -35.44 -19.92 -65.59
C PRO A 32 -35.55 -21.03 -64.55
N THR A 33 -36.79 -21.49 -64.38
CA THR A 33 -37.20 -22.63 -63.56
C THR A 33 -37.23 -23.91 -64.40
N ALA A 34 -36.94 -25.03 -63.72
CA ALA A 34 -37.34 -26.41 -64.00
C ALA A 34 -36.61 -27.21 -65.11
N THR A 35 -35.67 -28.04 -64.67
CA THR A 35 -35.68 -29.48 -65.00
C THR A 35 -35.32 -30.31 -63.75
N GLN A 36 -36.13 -31.33 -63.49
CA GLN A 36 -35.99 -32.38 -62.46
C GLN A 36 -35.71 -33.71 -63.21
N PRO A 37 -35.22 -34.78 -62.56
CA PRO A 37 -33.81 -35.18 -62.54
C PRO A 37 -33.54 -36.49 -63.32
N VAL A 38 -32.27 -36.74 -63.64
CA VAL A 38 -31.77 -38.09 -63.97
C VAL A 38 -30.77 -38.47 -62.89
N ALA A 39 -31.08 -39.54 -62.15
CA ALA A 39 -30.20 -40.09 -61.12
C ALA A 39 -29.03 -40.87 -61.74
N PRO A 40 -27.82 -40.72 -61.18
CA PRO A 40 -26.87 -41.82 -61.14
C PRO A 40 -26.32 -42.05 -59.73
N THR A 41 -26.69 -43.22 -59.19
CA THR A 41 -25.88 -44.14 -58.39
C THR A 41 -24.74 -43.57 -57.53
N ALA A 42 -24.92 -43.72 -56.22
CA ALA A 42 -23.93 -43.47 -55.17
C ALA A 42 -22.59 -44.20 -55.39
N ARG A 43 -21.50 -43.44 -55.32
CA ARG A 43 -20.19 -43.93 -54.85
C ARG A 43 -20.10 -43.63 -53.36
N PRO A 44 -19.43 -44.47 -52.54
CA PRO A 44 -19.20 -44.16 -51.15
C PRO A 44 -18.20 -43.00 -51.07
N THR A 45 -18.68 -41.81 -50.72
CA THR A 45 -17.83 -40.74 -50.19
C THR A 45 -17.47 -41.12 -48.76
N SER A 46 -16.18 -41.37 -48.53
CA SER A 46 -15.61 -41.29 -47.20
C SER A 46 -15.88 -39.90 -46.65
N THR A 47 -16.82 -39.79 -45.71
CA THR A 47 -16.94 -38.64 -44.83
C THR A 47 -15.68 -38.56 -44.00
N VAL A 48 -14.70 -37.79 -44.46
CA VAL A 48 -13.70 -37.20 -43.57
C VAL A 48 -14.49 -36.15 -42.78
N THR A 49 -14.91 -36.52 -41.58
CA THR A 49 -15.32 -35.55 -40.58
C THR A 49 -14.17 -34.56 -40.44
N PRO A 50 -14.37 -33.24 -40.56
CA PRO A 50 -13.34 -32.31 -40.14
C PRO A 50 -13.14 -32.55 -38.65
N THR A 51 -12.00 -33.12 -38.27
CA THR A 51 -11.51 -33.02 -36.91
C THR A 51 -11.46 -31.53 -36.62
N GLN A 52 -12.36 -31.04 -35.76
CA GLN A 52 -12.13 -29.78 -35.07
C GLN A 52 -10.73 -29.91 -34.49
N ASP A 53 -9.81 -29.04 -34.91
CA ASP A 53 -8.56 -28.90 -34.18
C ASP A 53 -8.94 -28.72 -32.70
N PRO A 54 -8.32 -29.48 -31.78
CA PRO A 54 -8.56 -29.27 -30.37
C PRO A 54 -8.34 -27.79 -30.05
N ALA A 55 -9.19 -27.24 -29.17
CA ALA A 55 -9.08 -25.85 -28.74
C ALA A 55 -7.61 -25.56 -28.34
N PRO A 56 -7.05 -24.38 -28.69
CA PRO A 56 -5.67 -24.06 -28.36
C PRO A 56 -5.41 -24.20 -26.86
N LEU A 57 -4.35 -24.91 -26.47
CA LEU A 57 -4.07 -25.23 -25.07
C LEU A 57 -3.84 -23.96 -24.25
N TYR A 58 -3.23 -22.93 -24.83
CA TYR A 58 -3.00 -21.65 -24.16
C TYR A 58 -4.29 -20.93 -23.72
N LYS A 59 -5.44 -21.27 -24.30
CA LYS A 59 -6.75 -20.68 -23.94
C LYS A 59 -7.50 -21.48 -22.86
N ASP A 60 -6.97 -22.61 -22.42
CA ASP A 60 -7.58 -23.42 -21.37
C ASP A 60 -6.97 -23.05 -20.01
N PRO A 61 -7.72 -22.35 -19.12
CA PRO A 61 -7.20 -21.91 -17.82
C PRO A 61 -6.93 -23.07 -16.85
N SER A 62 -7.42 -24.28 -17.14
CA SER A 62 -7.11 -25.46 -16.32
C SER A 62 -5.72 -26.05 -16.55
N GLN A 63 -5.00 -25.56 -17.57
CA GLN A 63 -3.67 -26.04 -17.93
C GLN A 63 -2.59 -25.29 -17.15
N PRO A 64 -1.47 -25.96 -16.78
CA PRO A 64 -0.34 -25.30 -16.15
C PRO A 64 0.18 -24.13 -16.99
N VAL A 65 0.58 -23.03 -16.33
CA VAL A 65 1.09 -21.81 -16.97
C VAL A 65 2.16 -22.11 -18.01
N GLU A 66 3.19 -22.89 -17.65
CA GLU A 66 4.27 -23.25 -18.59
C GLU A 66 3.79 -23.98 -19.85
N ALA A 67 2.76 -24.83 -19.74
CA ALA A 67 2.19 -25.49 -20.90
C ALA A 67 1.46 -24.49 -21.82
N ARG A 68 0.74 -23.53 -21.22
CA ARG A 68 0.08 -22.45 -21.96
C ARG A 68 1.11 -21.54 -22.65
N VAL A 69 2.21 -21.21 -21.97
CA VAL A 69 3.31 -20.41 -22.52
C VAL A 69 3.92 -21.09 -23.74
N GLU A 70 4.32 -22.36 -23.66
CA GLU A 70 4.95 -23.06 -24.79
C GLU A 70 3.98 -23.25 -25.97
N ASP A 71 2.71 -23.56 -25.70
CA ASP A 71 1.69 -23.68 -26.76
C ASP A 71 1.48 -22.34 -27.48
N LEU A 72 1.41 -21.23 -26.75
CA LEU A 72 1.25 -19.91 -27.34
C LEU A 72 2.51 -19.49 -28.12
N LEU A 73 3.70 -19.64 -27.53
CA LEU A 73 4.97 -19.26 -28.13
C LEU A 73 5.22 -19.99 -29.48
N ALA A 74 4.84 -21.27 -29.58
CA ALA A 74 4.96 -22.06 -30.80
C ALA A 74 4.02 -21.59 -31.93
N ARG A 75 2.96 -20.85 -31.60
CA ARG A 75 1.97 -20.33 -32.55
C ARG A 75 2.28 -18.91 -33.01
N MET A 76 3.21 -18.22 -32.35
CA MET A 76 3.55 -16.83 -32.63
C MET A 76 4.47 -16.68 -33.84
N THR A 77 4.15 -15.72 -34.68
CA THR A 77 5.00 -15.15 -35.72
C THR A 77 6.12 -14.30 -35.11
N LEU A 78 7.13 -13.94 -35.92
CA LEU A 78 8.18 -13.03 -35.48
C LEU A 78 7.61 -11.66 -35.06
N GLN A 79 6.66 -11.12 -35.82
CA GLN A 79 6.02 -9.83 -35.54
C GLN A 79 5.28 -9.85 -34.20
N GLU A 80 4.54 -10.92 -33.90
CA GLU A 80 3.85 -11.08 -32.62
C GLU A 80 4.87 -11.17 -31.46
N LYS A 81 6.02 -11.84 -31.66
CA LYS A 81 7.09 -11.92 -30.65
C LYS A 81 7.74 -10.58 -30.39
N VAL A 82 8.09 -9.85 -31.45
CA VAL A 82 8.66 -8.48 -31.36
C VAL A 82 7.67 -7.51 -30.71
N GLY A 83 6.38 -7.60 -31.07
CA GLY A 83 5.32 -6.83 -30.43
C GLY A 83 5.24 -7.07 -28.93
N GLN A 84 5.31 -8.33 -28.47
CA GLN A 84 5.33 -8.65 -27.03
C GLN A 84 6.49 -8.00 -26.28
N MET A 85 7.66 -7.83 -26.91
CA MET A 85 8.85 -7.21 -26.32
C MET A 85 8.81 -5.67 -26.33
N THR A 86 7.74 -5.07 -26.82
CA THR A 86 7.60 -3.62 -27.04
C THR A 86 6.58 -3.04 -26.06
N GLN A 87 7.01 -2.08 -25.25
CA GLN A 87 6.16 -1.27 -24.38
C GLN A 87 6.16 0.17 -24.85
N VAL A 88 4.98 0.79 -24.96
CA VAL A 88 4.82 2.15 -25.52
C VAL A 88 3.99 3.01 -24.58
N GLU A 89 4.34 4.29 -24.46
CA GLU A 89 3.53 5.22 -23.69
C GLU A 89 2.25 5.59 -24.45
N LYS A 90 1.15 5.70 -23.70
CA LYS A 90 -0.21 5.81 -24.26
C LYS A 90 -0.45 7.03 -25.16
N ASN A 91 0.26 8.15 -24.98
CA ASN A 91 0.11 9.34 -25.84
C ASN A 91 0.89 9.22 -27.16
N SER A 92 1.78 8.24 -27.28
CA SER A 92 2.52 7.96 -28.52
C SER A 92 1.83 6.91 -29.40
N LEU A 93 0.63 6.48 -29.02
CA LEU A 93 -0.05 5.35 -29.63
C LEU A 93 -1.51 5.70 -29.94
N ALA A 94 -1.97 5.43 -31.16
CA ALA A 94 -3.40 5.37 -31.45
C ALA A 94 -3.90 3.97 -31.03
N PRO A 95 -5.06 3.81 -30.36
CA PRO A 95 -5.49 2.50 -29.84
C PRO A 95 -5.38 1.33 -30.85
N GLU A 96 -5.66 1.56 -32.13
CA GLU A 96 -5.50 0.58 -33.21
C GLU A 96 -4.06 0.11 -33.46
N ASP A 97 -3.04 0.93 -33.17
CA ASP A 97 -1.63 0.54 -33.29
C ASP A 97 -1.31 -0.66 -32.37
N VAL A 98 -2.07 -0.89 -31.28
CA VAL A 98 -1.92 -2.09 -30.43
C VAL A 98 -2.11 -3.36 -31.25
N ALA A 99 -3.17 -3.39 -32.08
CA ALA A 99 -3.47 -4.54 -32.93
C ALA A 99 -2.52 -4.62 -34.13
N ASP A 100 -2.22 -3.49 -34.77
CA ASP A 100 -1.39 -3.43 -35.97
C ASP A 100 0.07 -3.88 -35.73
N TYR A 101 0.59 -3.66 -34.52
CA TYR A 101 1.97 -3.99 -34.15
C TYR A 101 2.08 -5.09 -33.07
N PHE A 102 0.96 -5.70 -32.68
CA PHE A 102 0.89 -6.75 -31.64
C PHE A 102 1.54 -6.34 -30.31
N ILE A 103 1.35 -5.08 -29.93
CA ILE A 103 2.02 -4.44 -28.78
C ILE A 103 1.79 -5.27 -27.52
N GLY A 104 2.87 -5.52 -26.77
CA GLY A 104 2.87 -6.34 -25.57
C GLY A 104 2.43 -5.58 -24.33
N SER A 105 2.74 -4.29 -24.26
CA SER A 105 2.44 -3.46 -23.11
C SER A 105 2.22 -2.00 -23.51
N VAL A 106 1.36 -1.33 -22.75
CA VAL A 106 1.19 0.12 -22.78
C VAL A 106 1.52 0.66 -21.39
N LEU A 107 2.00 1.89 -21.29
CA LEU A 107 2.16 2.56 -20.00
C LEU A 107 1.60 3.97 -19.96
N SER A 108 1.42 4.46 -18.74
CA SER A 108 1.35 5.89 -18.42
C SER A 108 2.61 6.30 -17.67
N GLY A 109 3.39 7.23 -18.23
CA GLY A 109 4.45 7.92 -17.47
C GLY A 109 3.87 8.97 -16.51
N GLY A 110 4.72 9.66 -15.76
CA GLY A 110 4.29 10.75 -14.87
C GLY A 110 3.51 11.84 -15.62
N GLY A 111 2.28 12.16 -15.17
CA GLY A 111 1.37 13.06 -15.89
C GLY A 111 0.63 12.43 -17.08
N GLY A 112 0.85 11.13 -17.34
CA GLY A 112 0.25 10.34 -18.42
C GLY A 112 -1.19 9.92 -18.16
N TYR A 113 -2.03 10.75 -17.54
CA TYR A 113 -3.44 10.45 -17.25
C TYR A 113 -4.38 10.70 -18.45
N PRO A 114 -5.59 10.14 -18.49
CA PRO A 114 -6.62 10.46 -19.48
C PRO A 114 -7.13 11.91 -19.34
N THR A 115 -7.69 12.48 -20.41
CA THR A 115 -8.13 13.89 -20.46
C THR A 115 -9.02 14.31 -19.28
N GLN A 116 -9.90 13.42 -18.82
CA GLN A 116 -10.57 13.54 -17.53
C GLN A 116 -9.85 12.60 -16.57
N ASN A 117 -9.19 13.14 -15.55
CA ASN A 117 -8.43 12.31 -14.60
C ASN A 117 -9.35 11.76 -13.50
N THR A 118 -10.22 10.82 -13.85
CA THR A 118 -11.11 10.08 -12.93
C THR A 118 -10.91 8.57 -13.08
N ALA A 119 -11.27 7.80 -12.06
CA ALA A 119 -11.11 6.33 -12.07
C ALA A 119 -11.81 5.69 -13.28
N GLU A 120 -13.03 6.14 -13.62
CA GLU A 120 -13.80 5.65 -14.77
C GLU A 120 -13.09 5.92 -16.09
N ALA A 121 -12.48 7.10 -16.22
CA ALA A 121 -11.80 7.50 -17.44
C ALA A 121 -10.49 6.72 -17.62
N TRP A 122 -9.80 6.36 -16.53
CA TRP A 122 -8.66 5.47 -16.57
C TRP A 122 -9.07 4.05 -16.99
N ALA A 123 -10.07 3.46 -16.32
CA ALA A 123 -10.62 2.16 -16.67
C ALA A 123 -11.03 2.08 -18.16
N SER A 124 -11.78 3.08 -18.62
CA SER A 124 -12.20 3.21 -20.02
C SER A 124 -11.02 3.31 -21.00
N MET A 125 -9.97 4.08 -20.64
CA MET A 125 -8.76 4.19 -21.46
C MET A 125 -8.03 2.86 -21.56
N VAL A 126 -7.80 2.17 -20.44
CA VAL A 126 -7.07 0.89 -20.42
C VAL A 126 -7.85 -0.19 -21.17
N ASP A 127 -9.15 -0.30 -20.92
CA ASP A 127 -10.03 -1.24 -21.63
C ASP A 127 -10.02 -1.01 -23.14
N SER A 128 -9.99 0.25 -23.58
CA SER A 128 -9.94 0.57 -25.02
C SER A 128 -8.70 0.00 -25.70
N PHE A 129 -7.52 0.05 -25.06
CA PHE A 129 -6.31 -0.58 -25.60
C PHE A 129 -6.42 -2.11 -25.58
N GLN A 130 -7.00 -2.66 -24.51
CA GLN A 130 -7.20 -4.10 -24.39
C GLN A 130 -8.13 -4.65 -25.47
N GLU A 131 -9.21 -3.94 -25.80
CA GLU A 131 -10.13 -4.33 -26.88
C GLU A 131 -9.42 -4.55 -28.22
N TYR A 132 -8.43 -3.73 -28.56
CA TYR A 132 -7.61 -3.90 -29.76
C TYR A 132 -6.66 -5.10 -29.65
N ALA A 133 -6.03 -5.32 -28.50
CA ALA A 133 -5.19 -6.49 -28.26
C ALA A 133 -5.97 -7.80 -28.47
N MET A 134 -7.21 -7.85 -27.97
CA MET A 134 -8.09 -9.02 -28.07
C MET A 134 -8.61 -9.29 -29.50
N GLN A 135 -8.57 -8.31 -30.39
CA GLN A 135 -8.93 -8.47 -31.81
C GLN A 135 -7.83 -9.11 -32.65
N THR A 136 -6.61 -9.20 -32.14
CA THR A 136 -5.50 -9.84 -32.84
C THR A 136 -5.75 -11.34 -33.05
N ARG A 137 -5.05 -11.94 -34.01
CA ARG A 137 -5.20 -13.36 -34.39
C ARG A 137 -5.09 -14.32 -33.19
N LEU A 138 -4.19 -14.03 -32.25
CA LEU A 138 -3.97 -14.85 -31.05
C LEU A 138 -4.72 -14.33 -29.81
N GLY A 139 -5.19 -13.08 -29.83
CA GLY A 139 -5.89 -12.46 -28.70
C GLY A 139 -5.04 -12.45 -27.43
N ILE A 140 -3.79 -11.99 -27.54
CA ILE A 140 -2.87 -11.89 -26.39
C ILE A 140 -3.16 -10.54 -25.72
N PRO A 141 -3.59 -10.51 -24.44
CA PRO A 141 -3.85 -9.26 -23.73
C PRO A 141 -2.56 -8.44 -23.58
N ILE A 142 -2.69 -7.11 -23.61
CA ILE A 142 -1.62 -6.24 -23.12
C ILE A 142 -1.50 -6.34 -21.60
N ILE A 143 -0.33 -6.03 -21.09
CA ILE A 143 -0.15 -5.65 -19.67
C ILE A 143 0.03 -4.14 -19.61
N TYR A 144 -0.81 -3.43 -18.86
CA TYR A 144 -0.72 -1.99 -18.71
C TYR A 144 0.11 -1.64 -17.47
N GLY A 145 1.13 -0.79 -17.63
CA GLY A 145 2.03 -0.38 -16.55
C GLY A 145 1.86 1.08 -16.12
N VAL A 146 2.09 1.37 -14.84
CA VAL A 146 2.12 2.74 -14.32
C VAL A 146 3.11 2.84 -13.15
N ASP A 147 3.68 4.03 -12.95
CA ASP A 147 4.29 4.38 -11.66
C ASP A 147 3.17 4.64 -10.65
N ALA A 148 3.01 3.74 -9.68
CA ALA A 148 2.18 3.92 -8.49
C ALA A 148 3.06 3.70 -7.25
N VAL A 149 3.98 4.65 -7.04
CA VAL A 149 5.14 4.48 -6.11
C VAL A 149 4.87 4.95 -4.67
N HIS A 150 3.73 5.59 -4.42
CA HIS A 150 3.23 5.95 -3.08
C HIS A 150 1.69 6.09 -3.13
N GLY A 151 1.04 5.03 -3.63
CA GLY A 151 -0.37 5.04 -4.06
C GLY A 151 -0.50 5.19 -5.58
N HIS A 152 -1.74 5.16 -6.11
CA HIS A 152 -2.01 5.34 -7.55
C HIS A 152 -1.87 6.82 -7.97
N ASN A 153 -0.66 7.34 -7.79
CA ASN A 153 -0.35 8.75 -7.65
C ASN A 153 -0.56 9.64 -8.91
N ASN A 154 -0.69 9.07 -10.10
CA ASN A 154 -1.09 9.80 -11.31
C ASN A 154 -2.61 10.09 -11.37
N LEU A 155 -3.42 9.43 -10.53
CA LEU A 155 -4.88 9.56 -10.49
C LEU A 155 -5.32 10.58 -9.43
N ALA A 156 -6.05 11.61 -9.85
CA ALA A 156 -6.42 12.73 -8.98
C ALA A 156 -7.28 12.37 -7.77
N GLY A 157 -8.05 11.28 -7.83
CA GLY A 157 -8.89 10.83 -6.71
C GLY A 157 -8.23 9.82 -5.78
N ALA A 158 -7.03 9.33 -6.11
CA ALA A 158 -6.36 8.26 -5.38
C ALA A 158 -5.89 8.70 -3.99
N THR A 159 -5.61 7.71 -3.15
CA THR A 159 -4.89 7.91 -1.89
C THR A 159 -3.41 8.15 -2.18
N ILE A 160 -2.82 9.17 -1.56
CA ILE A 160 -1.38 9.47 -1.68
C ILE A 160 -0.71 9.22 -0.33
N PHE A 161 0.09 8.16 -0.27
CA PHE A 161 0.85 7.77 0.92
C PHE A 161 2.12 8.62 1.08
N PRO A 162 2.75 8.61 2.26
CA PRO A 162 4.10 9.15 2.43
C PRO A 162 5.07 8.51 1.44
N HIS A 163 6.03 9.29 0.93
CA HIS A 163 7.12 8.71 0.14
C HIS A 163 7.99 7.78 0.98
N ASN A 164 8.70 6.88 0.29
CA ASN A 164 9.46 5.77 0.87
C ASN A 164 10.45 6.19 1.97
N ILE A 165 11.06 7.38 1.90
CA ILE A 165 11.93 7.87 2.99
C ILE A 165 11.21 7.97 4.34
N GLY A 166 9.95 8.43 4.33
CA GLY A 166 9.11 8.50 5.51
C GLY A 166 8.64 7.12 5.96
N LEU A 167 8.27 6.24 5.03
CA LEU A 167 7.90 4.86 5.35
C LEU A 167 9.10 4.05 5.89
N GLY A 168 10.30 4.35 5.40
CA GLY A 168 11.55 3.88 5.95
C GLY A 168 11.77 4.33 7.39
N ALA A 169 11.37 5.55 7.71
CA ALA A 169 11.43 6.06 9.06
C ALA A 169 10.38 5.43 10.00
N ALA A 170 9.23 5.01 9.47
CA ALA A 170 8.27 4.21 10.21
C ALA A 170 8.82 2.82 10.54
N GLY A 171 9.58 2.21 9.63
CA GLY A 171 10.30 0.94 9.88
C GLY A 171 9.36 -0.25 10.14
N ASP A 172 8.19 -0.26 9.50
CA ASP A 172 7.08 -1.15 9.81
C ASP A 172 6.68 -2.00 8.58
N PRO A 173 7.13 -3.27 8.50
CA PRO A 173 6.79 -4.15 7.38
C PRO A 173 5.28 -4.45 7.25
N ASP A 174 4.54 -4.56 8.36
CA ASP A 174 3.08 -4.80 8.31
C ASP A 174 2.35 -3.63 7.65
N LEU A 175 2.72 -2.40 8.06
CA LEU A 175 2.23 -1.20 7.41
C LEU A 175 2.56 -1.19 5.91
N MET A 176 3.77 -1.57 5.52
CA MET A 176 4.18 -1.61 4.11
C MET A 176 3.37 -2.62 3.29
N GLU A 177 3.05 -3.79 3.85
CA GLU A 177 2.22 -4.79 3.19
C GLU A 177 0.79 -4.27 2.98
N ARG A 178 0.20 -3.65 4.01
CA ARG A 178 -1.12 -2.99 3.91
C ARG A 178 -1.15 -1.87 2.89
N ILE A 179 -0.11 -1.02 2.83
CA ILE A 179 0.00 0.05 1.82
C ILE A 179 0.14 -0.56 0.41
N GLY A 180 0.91 -1.64 0.27
CA GLY A 180 1.01 -2.39 -0.98
C GLY A 180 -0.35 -2.93 -1.42
N ARG A 181 -1.11 -3.53 -0.50
CA ARG A 181 -2.44 -4.08 -0.76
C ARG A 181 -3.43 -3.00 -1.22
N ALA A 182 -3.53 -1.91 -0.48
CA ALA A 182 -4.37 -0.76 -0.83
C ALA A 182 -3.97 -0.15 -2.18
N THR A 183 -2.66 0.00 -2.44
CA THR A 183 -2.17 0.52 -3.73
C THR A 183 -2.55 -0.40 -4.88
N ALA A 184 -2.39 -1.72 -4.73
CA ALA A 184 -2.78 -2.66 -5.77
C ALA A 184 -4.28 -2.64 -6.05
N GLU A 185 -5.12 -2.53 -5.02
CA GLU A 185 -6.57 -2.40 -5.18
C GLU A 185 -6.96 -1.13 -5.96
N GLU A 186 -6.38 0.03 -5.63
CA GLU A 186 -6.67 1.27 -6.37
C GLU A 186 -6.17 1.24 -7.81
N VAL A 187 -5.01 0.61 -8.07
CA VAL A 187 -4.44 0.45 -9.41
C VAL A 187 -5.25 -0.55 -10.24
N ALA A 188 -5.61 -1.69 -9.66
CA ALA A 188 -6.40 -2.72 -10.33
C ALA A 188 -7.83 -2.26 -10.63
N ALA A 189 -8.42 -1.44 -9.75
CA ALA A 189 -9.74 -0.84 -9.97
C ALA A 189 -9.82 -0.02 -11.27
N THR A 190 -8.69 0.51 -11.77
CA THR A 190 -8.61 1.25 -13.03
C THR A 190 -8.17 0.39 -14.23
N GLY A 191 -8.18 -0.94 -14.08
CA GLY A 191 -7.81 -1.90 -15.13
C GLY A 191 -6.30 -2.11 -15.31
N ILE A 192 -5.47 -1.41 -14.55
CA ILE A 192 -4.02 -1.51 -14.61
C ILE A 192 -3.57 -2.71 -13.76
N ARG A 193 -2.69 -3.57 -14.29
CA ARG A 193 -2.27 -4.82 -13.63
C ARG A 193 -0.76 -4.93 -13.47
N TRP A 194 -0.03 -3.83 -13.63
CA TRP A 194 1.42 -3.75 -13.41
C TRP A 194 1.83 -2.41 -12.80
N ASN A 195 2.47 -2.46 -11.63
CA ASN A 195 3.00 -1.30 -10.93
C ASN A 195 4.53 -1.29 -11.03
N PHE A 196 5.11 -0.15 -11.40
CA PHE A 196 6.55 0.09 -11.39
C PHE A 196 7.05 0.37 -9.97
N ALA A 197 6.85 -0.55 -9.03
CA ALA A 197 7.26 -0.46 -7.63
C ALA A 197 7.42 -1.88 -7.04
N PRO A 198 8.19 -2.09 -5.94
CA PRO A 198 8.87 -1.09 -5.12
C PRO A 198 10.21 -0.60 -5.70
N VAL A 199 10.69 0.53 -5.17
CA VAL A 199 12.07 1.01 -5.38
C VAL A 199 12.97 0.39 -4.30
N LEU A 200 14.03 -0.30 -4.74
CA LEU A 200 14.97 -1.07 -3.92
C LEU A 200 16.32 -0.36 -3.74
N ALA A 201 16.40 0.91 -4.14
CA ALA A 201 17.62 1.69 -4.06
C ALA A 201 18.10 1.79 -2.60
N VAL A 202 19.32 1.33 -2.33
CA VAL A 202 20.03 1.61 -1.07
C VAL A 202 20.88 2.86 -1.30
N VAL A 203 20.43 3.99 -0.78
CA VAL A 203 21.02 5.30 -1.14
C VAL A 203 22.28 5.55 -0.34
N GLN A 204 23.34 6.00 -1.03
CA GLN A 204 24.66 6.30 -0.44
C GLN A 204 25.05 7.78 -0.55
N ASP A 205 24.25 8.58 -1.26
CA ASP A 205 24.46 10.03 -1.39
C ASP A 205 23.11 10.76 -1.43
N VAL A 206 22.73 11.38 -0.31
CA VAL A 206 21.44 12.08 -0.16
C VAL A 206 21.29 13.30 -1.07
N ARG A 207 22.33 13.71 -1.80
CA ARG A 207 22.21 14.76 -2.85
C ARG A 207 21.45 14.27 -4.08
N TRP A 208 21.26 12.95 -4.22
CA TRP A 208 20.50 12.37 -5.32
C TRP A 208 19.04 12.82 -5.26
N GLY A 209 18.50 13.23 -6.41
CA GLY A 209 17.12 13.70 -6.54
C GLY A 209 16.05 12.64 -6.38
N ARG A 210 16.40 11.36 -6.24
CA ARG A 210 15.47 10.25 -5.92
C ARG A 210 15.67 9.69 -4.52
N THR A 211 16.38 10.40 -3.64
CA THR A 211 16.60 9.95 -2.25
C THR A 211 15.28 9.62 -1.54
N TYR A 212 14.21 10.38 -1.80
CA TYR A 212 12.90 10.15 -1.17
C TYR A 212 12.22 8.86 -1.61
N GLU A 213 12.60 8.31 -2.76
CA GLU A 213 12.07 7.04 -3.28
C GLU A 213 12.74 5.83 -2.62
N SER A 214 13.80 6.03 -1.82
CA SER A 214 14.45 4.98 -1.06
C SER A 214 13.93 4.89 0.37
N TYR A 215 13.78 3.68 0.88
CA TYR A 215 13.46 3.43 2.29
C TYR A 215 14.61 3.74 3.24
N GLY A 216 15.86 3.87 2.76
CA GLY A 216 16.99 4.13 3.64
C GLY A 216 18.38 3.90 3.03
N GLU A 217 19.39 4.19 3.83
CA GLU A 217 20.81 3.91 3.51
C GLU A 217 21.27 2.50 3.93
N ASN A 218 20.39 1.73 4.59
CA ASN A 218 20.68 0.40 5.13
C ASN A 218 20.01 -0.71 4.30
N THR A 219 20.82 -1.68 3.85
CA THR A 219 20.37 -2.81 3.03
C THR A 219 19.28 -3.66 3.69
N GLN A 220 19.37 -3.94 5.00
CA GLN A 220 18.40 -4.79 5.68
C GLN A 220 17.03 -4.10 5.73
N LEU A 221 16.98 -2.83 6.14
CA LEU A 221 15.74 -2.06 6.17
C LEU A 221 15.08 -1.98 4.78
N VAL A 222 15.87 -1.68 3.74
CA VAL A 222 15.37 -1.65 2.36
C VAL A 222 14.84 -3.01 1.94
N THR A 223 15.53 -4.11 2.28
CA THR A 223 15.11 -5.48 1.96
C THR A 223 13.76 -5.81 2.63
N GLU A 224 13.63 -5.56 3.94
CA GLU A 224 12.43 -5.90 4.70
C GLU A 224 11.20 -5.12 4.20
N LEU A 225 11.32 -3.80 4.05
CA LEU A 225 10.18 -2.94 3.69
C LEU A 225 9.77 -3.08 2.23
N SER A 226 10.74 -3.16 1.31
CA SER A 226 10.42 -3.35 -0.11
C SER A 226 9.79 -4.72 -0.37
N ASN A 227 10.22 -5.76 0.33
CA ASN A 227 9.66 -7.09 0.18
C ASN A 227 8.22 -7.17 0.73
N ALA A 228 7.94 -6.54 1.87
CA ALA A 228 6.59 -6.45 2.41
C ALA A 228 5.63 -5.72 1.46
N TYR A 229 6.07 -4.59 0.89
CA TYR A 229 5.28 -3.88 -0.12
C TYR A 229 5.02 -4.72 -1.38
N LEU A 230 6.03 -5.45 -1.85
CA LEU A 230 5.88 -6.39 -2.98
C LEU A 230 4.82 -7.45 -2.69
N ASN A 231 4.85 -8.04 -1.50
CA ASN A 231 3.86 -9.04 -1.08
C ASN A 231 2.46 -8.43 -1.05
N GLY A 232 2.30 -7.22 -0.52
CA GLY A 232 1.04 -6.49 -0.54
C GLY A 232 0.49 -6.27 -1.95
N LEU A 233 1.36 -5.90 -2.90
CA LEU A 233 0.96 -5.69 -4.30
C LEU A 233 0.48 -6.99 -4.98
N GLN A 234 1.22 -8.08 -4.79
CA GLN A 234 0.97 -9.34 -5.49
C GLN A 234 -0.07 -10.22 -4.80
N GLY A 235 -0.29 -10.04 -3.49
CA GLY A 235 -1.10 -10.91 -2.65
C GLY A 235 -0.60 -12.37 -2.63
N ASP A 236 -1.39 -13.25 -2.00
CA ASP A 236 -1.13 -14.70 -2.00
C ASP A 236 -1.38 -15.36 -3.37
N ASP A 237 -2.22 -14.72 -4.19
CA ASP A 237 -2.58 -15.14 -5.53
C ASP A 237 -2.46 -13.97 -6.50
N LEU A 238 -1.45 -14.02 -7.38
CA LEU A 238 -1.21 -12.99 -8.38
C LEU A 238 -2.31 -12.95 -9.46
N SER A 239 -3.10 -14.02 -9.61
CA SER A 239 -4.19 -14.10 -10.57
C SER A 239 -5.46 -13.38 -10.10
N ASP A 240 -5.53 -13.01 -8.81
CA ASP A 240 -6.62 -12.21 -8.27
C ASP A 240 -6.78 -10.89 -9.06
N PRO A 241 -7.99 -10.52 -9.52
CA PRO A 241 -8.23 -9.29 -10.26
C PRO A 241 -7.77 -8.01 -9.55
N LEU A 242 -7.69 -7.99 -8.22
CA LEU A 242 -7.20 -6.88 -7.42
C LEU A 242 -5.70 -6.93 -7.15
N SER A 243 -5.01 -8.04 -7.43
CA SER A 243 -3.54 -8.12 -7.35
C SER A 243 -2.87 -7.50 -8.59
N VAL A 244 -1.69 -6.93 -8.36
CA VAL A 244 -0.93 -6.19 -9.37
C VAL A 244 0.50 -6.72 -9.40
N LEU A 245 1.05 -6.92 -10.60
CA LEU A 245 2.45 -7.32 -10.76
C LEU A 245 3.37 -6.22 -10.23
N ALA A 246 4.28 -6.59 -9.33
CA ALA A 246 5.31 -5.70 -8.83
C ALA A 246 6.51 -5.63 -9.79
N SER A 247 7.27 -4.53 -9.69
CA SER A 247 8.50 -4.27 -10.44
C SER A 247 9.59 -3.72 -9.50
N PRO A 248 10.33 -4.61 -8.80
CA PRO A 248 11.56 -4.25 -8.12
C PRO A 248 12.49 -3.41 -9.02
N LYS A 249 12.79 -2.17 -8.60
CA LYS A 249 13.56 -1.21 -9.41
C LYS A 249 14.55 -0.33 -8.63
N HIS A 250 15.65 0.14 -9.23
CA HIS A 250 16.13 -0.15 -10.58
C HIS A 250 17.43 -0.97 -10.53
N TYR A 251 17.41 -2.12 -11.19
CA TYR A 251 18.50 -3.09 -11.13
C TYR A 251 19.72 -2.60 -11.93
N ILE A 252 20.89 -2.32 -11.33
CA ILE A 252 21.14 -2.32 -9.89
C ILE A 252 22.10 -1.21 -9.47
N GLY A 253 21.92 -0.67 -8.26
CA GLY A 253 22.87 0.27 -7.65
C GLY A 253 22.68 1.73 -8.08
N ASP A 254 21.49 2.09 -8.55
CA ASP A 254 21.07 3.47 -8.83
C ASP A 254 21.34 4.43 -7.65
N GLY A 255 21.05 4.00 -6.42
CA GLY A 255 21.30 4.75 -5.18
C GLY A 255 22.77 4.97 -4.82
N ALA A 256 23.73 4.39 -5.56
CA ALA A 256 25.17 4.49 -5.30
C ALA A 256 25.96 5.13 -6.44
N THR A 257 25.27 5.82 -7.35
CA THR A 257 25.89 6.58 -8.44
C THR A 257 26.74 7.72 -7.88
N ARG A 258 27.92 7.93 -8.46
CA ARG A 258 28.87 8.92 -7.96
C ARG A 258 28.56 10.32 -8.48
N PHE A 259 28.61 11.31 -7.59
CA PHE A 259 28.51 12.72 -7.96
C PHE A 259 29.48 13.12 -9.10
N GLY A 260 28.95 13.81 -10.11
CA GLY A 260 29.67 14.34 -11.26
C GLY A 260 29.93 13.32 -12.38
N THR A 261 29.34 12.12 -12.30
CA THR A 261 29.53 11.07 -13.32
C THR A 261 28.36 10.96 -14.31
N SER A 262 27.23 11.57 -14.01
CA SER A 262 26.10 11.64 -14.93
C SER A 262 26.39 12.53 -16.13
N ALA A 263 25.80 12.18 -17.28
CA ALA A 263 25.94 12.95 -18.53
C ALA A 263 25.00 14.16 -18.61
N ILE A 264 23.83 14.11 -17.95
CA ILE A 264 22.75 15.11 -18.09
C ILE A 264 22.34 15.75 -16.75
N TYR A 265 22.55 15.05 -15.63
CA TYR A 265 22.34 15.50 -14.25
C TYR A 265 23.64 15.48 -13.43
N LEU A 266 23.56 15.60 -12.10
CA LEU A 266 24.75 15.62 -11.23
C LEU A 266 25.10 14.23 -10.69
N ILE A 267 24.11 13.46 -10.24
CA ILE A 267 24.23 12.11 -9.68
C ILE A 267 23.34 11.15 -10.45
N ASP A 268 22.07 11.50 -10.64
CA ASP A 268 21.06 10.62 -11.21
C ASP A 268 21.49 10.08 -12.58
N GLN A 269 21.25 8.78 -12.81
CA GLN A 269 21.69 8.07 -14.02
C GLN A 269 23.21 8.01 -14.24
N GLY A 270 23.99 8.33 -13.20
CA GLY A 270 25.45 8.31 -13.20
C GLY A 270 26.07 6.92 -13.16
N ASP A 271 27.34 6.87 -12.72
CA ASP A 271 28.16 5.67 -12.65
C ASP A 271 28.38 5.24 -11.20
N MET A 272 27.95 4.02 -10.88
CA MET A 272 28.30 3.34 -9.64
C MET A 272 29.74 2.80 -9.76
N GLN A 273 30.61 3.20 -8.83
CA GLN A 273 32.05 2.92 -8.89
C GLN A 273 32.54 2.06 -7.71
N VAL A 274 31.80 1.00 -7.39
CA VAL A 274 32.15 0.03 -6.33
C VAL A 274 32.82 -1.22 -6.91
N ASP A 275 33.39 -2.06 -6.04
CA ASP A 275 33.73 -3.42 -6.40
C ASP A 275 32.56 -4.39 -6.29
N GLU A 276 32.74 -5.58 -6.85
CA GLU A 276 31.67 -6.57 -6.92
C GLU A 276 31.30 -7.11 -5.53
N GLU A 277 32.25 -7.15 -4.59
CA GLU A 277 32.01 -7.55 -3.21
C GLU A 277 31.01 -6.58 -2.55
N LYS A 278 31.25 -5.27 -2.66
CA LYS A 278 30.30 -4.25 -2.16
C LYS A 278 28.98 -4.27 -2.92
N LEU A 279 29.00 -4.46 -4.25
CA LEU A 279 27.78 -4.57 -5.06
C LEU A 279 26.87 -5.68 -4.55
N ARG A 280 27.43 -6.87 -4.36
CA ARG A 280 26.71 -8.06 -3.88
C ARG A 280 26.32 -7.93 -2.41
N ALA A 281 27.13 -7.30 -1.57
CA ALA A 281 26.83 -7.17 -0.15
C ALA A 281 25.75 -6.11 0.16
N VAL A 282 25.67 -5.04 -0.63
CA VAL A 282 24.83 -3.87 -0.30
C VAL A 282 23.62 -3.72 -1.21
N PHE A 283 23.78 -3.93 -2.52
CA PHE A 283 22.72 -3.60 -3.48
C PHE A 283 21.95 -4.82 -3.99
N LEU A 284 22.57 -6.01 -3.98
CA LEU A 284 21.94 -7.25 -4.44
C LEU A 284 20.89 -7.86 -3.47
N PRO A 285 21.05 -7.83 -2.13
CA PRO A 285 20.14 -8.55 -1.24
C PRO A 285 18.65 -8.19 -1.35
N PRO A 286 18.26 -6.91 -1.57
CA PRO A 286 16.87 -6.56 -1.82
C PRO A 286 16.27 -7.29 -3.05
N TYR A 287 17.08 -7.52 -4.08
CA TYR A 287 16.63 -8.25 -5.28
C TYR A 287 16.56 -9.76 -5.06
N GLU A 288 17.48 -10.33 -4.29
CA GLU A 288 17.41 -11.75 -3.89
C GLU A 288 16.08 -12.02 -3.15
N ALA A 289 15.76 -11.19 -2.16
CA ALA A 289 14.49 -11.29 -1.43
C ALA A 289 13.27 -11.13 -2.33
N ALA A 290 13.27 -10.15 -3.24
CA ALA A 290 12.16 -9.94 -4.17
C ALA A 290 11.95 -11.14 -5.11
N ILE A 291 13.04 -11.78 -5.59
CA ILE A 291 12.97 -12.99 -6.43
C ILE A 291 12.42 -14.16 -5.62
N ASP A 292 12.89 -14.34 -4.39
CA ASP A 292 12.41 -15.40 -3.49
C ASP A 292 10.92 -15.24 -3.14
N SER A 293 10.43 -14.00 -3.07
CA SER A 293 9.00 -13.66 -2.88
C SER A 293 8.18 -13.72 -4.18
N GLY A 294 8.75 -14.21 -5.27
CA GLY A 294 8.00 -14.47 -6.50
C GLY A 294 7.84 -13.27 -7.42
N ALA A 295 8.74 -12.28 -7.39
CA ALA A 295 8.75 -11.22 -8.40
C ALA A 295 8.82 -11.81 -9.83
N LEU A 296 7.92 -11.38 -10.71
CA LEU A 296 7.92 -11.78 -12.13
C LEU A 296 8.34 -10.66 -13.09
N ASN A 297 8.72 -9.50 -12.56
CA ASN A 297 9.35 -8.42 -13.32
C ASN A 297 10.49 -7.78 -12.52
N VAL A 298 11.49 -7.23 -13.22
CA VAL A 298 12.53 -6.35 -12.65
C VAL A 298 12.79 -5.25 -13.67
N MET A 299 12.84 -3.99 -13.22
CA MET A 299 13.19 -2.86 -14.07
C MET A 299 14.69 -2.55 -13.97
N VAL A 300 15.34 -2.43 -15.14
CA VAL A 300 16.79 -2.19 -15.24
C VAL A 300 17.09 -0.71 -15.11
N SER A 301 18.09 -0.34 -14.31
CA SER A 301 18.51 1.04 -14.07
C SER A 301 19.06 1.76 -15.30
N PHE A 302 18.87 3.08 -15.35
CA PHE A 302 19.65 3.95 -16.23
C PHE A 302 21.14 3.98 -15.93
N SER A 303 21.54 3.72 -14.69
CA SER A 303 22.91 3.89 -14.22
C SER A 303 23.92 3.01 -14.97
N SER A 304 25.20 3.28 -14.73
CA SER A 304 26.31 2.43 -15.16
C SER A 304 26.96 1.77 -13.95
N TRP A 305 27.64 0.64 -14.18
CA TRP A 305 28.65 0.13 -13.26
C TRP A 305 30.01 0.14 -13.96
N ARG A 306 30.96 0.88 -13.38
CA ARG A 306 32.32 1.05 -13.92
C ARG A 306 32.33 1.48 -15.40
N GLY A 307 31.40 2.37 -15.75
CA GLY A 307 31.29 2.98 -17.07
C GLY A 307 30.46 2.22 -18.10
N LEU A 308 29.97 1.00 -17.79
CA LEU A 308 29.05 0.27 -18.66
C LEU A 308 27.60 0.43 -18.19
N LYS A 309 26.72 0.92 -19.06
CA LYS A 309 25.28 1.07 -18.78
C LYS A 309 24.65 -0.27 -18.41
N MET A 310 23.76 -0.29 -17.42
CA MET A 310 23.10 -1.52 -16.97
C MET A 310 22.33 -2.21 -18.09
N SER A 311 21.67 -1.45 -18.97
CA SER A 311 20.97 -2.00 -20.15
C SER A 311 21.88 -2.71 -21.15
N ALA A 312 23.20 -2.50 -21.10
CA ALA A 312 24.19 -3.22 -21.90
C ALA A 312 24.94 -4.32 -21.11
N HIS A 313 24.58 -4.56 -19.86
CA HIS A 313 25.41 -5.31 -18.91
C HIS A 313 25.06 -6.80 -18.84
N LYS A 314 25.43 -7.58 -19.87
CA LYS A 314 25.13 -9.03 -19.95
C LYS A 314 25.45 -9.80 -18.67
N TYR A 315 26.60 -9.52 -18.06
CA TYR A 315 27.00 -10.18 -16.82
C TYR A 315 25.99 -10.01 -15.68
N LEU A 316 25.46 -8.79 -15.49
CA LEU A 316 24.55 -8.52 -14.38
C LEU A 316 23.13 -8.98 -14.71
N LEU A 317 22.69 -8.79 -15.95
CA LEU A 317 21.31 -9.06 -16.37
C LEU A 317 21.05 -10.54 -16.69
N THR A 318 22.02 -11.23 -17.30
CA THR A 318 21.88 -12.64 -17.66
C THR A 318 22.64 -13.52 -16.68
N ASP A 319 23.95 -13.38 -16.60
CA ASP A 319 24.80 -14.35 -15.89
C ASP A 319 24.52 -14.34 -14.36
N LEU A 320 24.30 -13.16 -13.78
CA LEU A 320 23.93 -13.00 -12.37
C LEU A 320 22.41 -13.14 -12.15
N LEU A 321 21.60 -12.22 -12.68
CA LEU A 321 20.18 -12.16 -12.32
C LEU A 321 19.38 -13.37 -12.82
N LYS A 322 19.53 -13.75 -14.09
CA LYS A 322 18.74 -14.86 -14.67
C LYS A 322 19.32 -16.23 -14.35
N ASP A 323 20.64 -16.38 -14.44
CA ASP A 323 21.28 -17.69 -14.35
C ASP A 323 21.71 -18.03 -12.91
N GLU A 324 22.41 -17.14 -12.21
CA GLU A 324 22.87 -17.38 -10.83
C GLU A 324 21.72 -17.30 -9.82
N LEU A 325 20.92 -16.22 -9.84
CA LEU A 325 19.77 -16.04 -8.94
C LEU A 325 18.50 -16.77 -9.43
N GLY A 326 18.50 -17.29 -10.65
CA GLY A 326 17.38 -18.09 -11.17
C GLY A 326 16.11 -17.30 -11.49
N PHE A 327 16.18 -15.97 -11.62
CA PHE A 327 15.01 -15.14 -11.92
C PHE A 327 14.27 -15.64 -13.17
N ARG A 328 12.98 -15.96 -13.00
CA ARG A 328 12.10 -16.51 -14.06
C ARG A 328 11.17 -15.47 -14.69
N GLY A 329 11.06 -14.29 -14.12
CA GLY A 329 10.29 -13.18 -14.67
C GLY A 329 10.94 -12.54 -15.90
N PHE A 330 10.41 -11.39 -16.31
CA PHE A 330 10.94 -10.62 -17.45
C PHE A 330 11.61 -9.32 -16.99
N LEU A 331 12.69 -8.93 -17.67
CA LEU A 331 13.36 -7.65 -17.49
C LEU A 331 12.71 -6.59 -18.37
N VAL A 332 12.36 -5.45 -17.79
CA VAL A 332 11.95 -4.26 -18.52
C VAL A 332 13.05 -3.19 -18.49
N SER A 333 13.26 -2.47 -19.58
CA SER A 333 14.11 -1.27 -19.56
C SER A 333 13.44 -0.13 -18.79
N ASP A 334 14.23 0.81 -18.28
CA ASP A 334 13.73 2.15 -17.96
C ASP A 334 13.37 2.94 -19.24
N TRP A 335 12.77 4.11 -19.07
CA TRP A 335 12.27 4.99 -20.13
C TRP A 335 13.36 5.41 -21.13
N GLN A 336 13.29 4.93 -22.37
CA GLN A 336 14.32 5.20 -23.40
C GLN A 336 15.76 4.79 -22.99
N ALA A 337 15.91 3.74 -22.18
CA ALA A 337 17.26 3.33 -21.73
C ALA A 337 18.19 2.91 -22.90
N ILE A 338 17.62 2.40 -24.00
CA ILE A 338 18.38 2.06 -25.23
C ILE A 338 19.09 3.30 -25.78
N ASP A 339 18.42 4.45 -25.79
CA ASP A 339 18.94 5.72 -26.31
C ASP A 339 20.12 6.28 -25.49
N GLN A 340 20.41 5.73 -24.30
CA GLN A 340 21.54 6.12 -23.47
C GLN A 340 22.81 5.29 -23.69
N ILE A 341 22.76 4.29 -24.56
CA ILE A 341 23.95 3.54 -24.97
C ILE A 341 24.72 4.38 -26.01
N PRO A 342 26.06 4.46 -25.93
CA PRO A 342 26.84 5.40 -26.76
C PRO A 342 27.07 4.94 -28.22
N GLY A 343 26.18 4.11 -28.78
CA GLY A 343 26.30 3.55 -30.13
C GLY A 343 25.34 4.16 -31.16
N GLU A 344 25.16 3.45 -32.27
CA GLU A 344 24.07 3.72 -33.21
C GLU A 344 22.84 2.92 -32.79
N TYR A 345 21.65 3.46 -32.98
CA TYR A 345 20.40 2.86 -32.47
C TYR A 345 20.25 1.36 -32.82
N TYR A 346 20.59 0.95 -34.05
CA TYR A 346 20.59 -0.46 -34.44
C TYR A 346 21.52 -1.32 -33.55
N SER A 347 22.77 -0.89 -33.36
CA SER A 347 23.74 -1.61 -32.52
C SER A 347 23.36 -1.59 -31.04
N ASP A 348 22.65 -0.55 -30.59
CA ASP A 348 22.20 -0.42 -29.21
C ASP A 348 21.05 -1.38 -28.92
N VAL A 349 20.11 -1.54 -29.88
CA VAL A 349 19.08 -2.59 -29.83
C VAL A 349 19.74 -3.98 -29.75
N VAL A 350 20.70 -4.28 -30.64
CA VAL A 350 21.42 -5.57 -30.62
C VAL A 350 22.10 -5.81 -29.27
N THR A 351 22.80 -4.79 -28.74
CA THR A 351 23.53 -4.88 -27.47
C THR A 351 22.57 -5.11 -26.31
N THR A 352 21.49 -4.35 -26.23
CA THR A 352 20.50 -4.39 -25.14
C THR A 352 19.79 -5.73 -25.08
N ILE A 353 19.29 -6.23 -26.22
CA ILE A 353 18.56 -7.49 -26.26
C ILE A 353 19.49 -8.67 -25.97
N ASN A 354 20.72 -8.67 -26.51
CA ASN A 354 21.70 -9.73 -26.23
C ASN A 354 22.26 -9.67 -24.80
N ALA A 355 22.19 -8.51 -24.12
CA ALA A 355 22.52 -8.41 -22.70
C ALA A 355 21.48 -9.10 -21.81
N GLY A 356 20.24 -9.23 -22.29
CA GLY A 356 19.20 -10.03 -21.64
C GLY A 356 17.88 -9.29 -21.40
N LEU A 357 17.69 -8.06 -21.87
CA LEU A 357 16.40 -7.38 -21.72
C LEU A 357 15.28 -8.11 -22.48
N ASP A 358 14.09 -8.12 -21.89
CA ASP A 358 12.95 -8.87 -22.40
C ASP A 358 11.87 -7.94 -22.98
N MET A 359 11.54 -6.87 -22.25
CA MET A 359 10.60 -5.83 -22.67
C MET A 359 11.29 -4.47 -22.68
N ASN A 360 11.02 -3.66 -23.69
CA ASN A 360 11.71 -2.38 -23.88
C ASN A 360 10.68 -1.25 -23.85
N MET A 361 10.88 -0.33 -22.89
CA MET A 361 10.10 0.89 -22.75
C MET A 361 10.59 1.90 -23.79
N VAL A 362 9.91 1.90 -24.95
CA VAL A 362 10.19 2.77 -26.11
C VAL A 362 9.05 3.77 -26.29
N PRO A 363 8.97 4.78 -25.41
CA PRO A 363 7.78 5.58 -25.20
C PRO A 363 7.39 6.47 -26.38
N TYR A 364 8.26 6.71 -27.37
CA TYR A 364 7.99 7.61 -28.49
C TYR A 364 8.04 6.92 -29.86
N ASP A 365 9.22 6.52 -30.33
CA ASP A 365 9.39 5.93 -31.67
C ASP A 365 9.49 4.41 -31.62
N PHE A 366 8.40 3.77 -31.17
CA PHE A 366 8.33 2.31 -31.10
C PHE A 366 8.44 1.65 -32.49
N LYS A 367 8.09 2.35 -33.57
CA LYS A 367 8.18 1.84 -34.95
C LYS A 367 9.65 1.72 -35.37
N LEU A 368 10.51 2.66 -34.98
CA LEU A 368 11.95 2.55 -35.14
C LEU A 368 12.51 1.36 -34.37
N PHE A 369 12.11 1.17 -33.10
CA PHE A 369 12.50 -0.01 -32.32
C PHE A 369 12.10 -1.33 -32.99
N VAL A 370 10.81 -1.49 -33.32
CA VAL A 370 10.26 -2.71 -33.94
C VAL A 370 10.98 -3.04 -35.26
N SER A 371 11.26 -2.04 -36.09
CA SER A 371 11.96 -2.24 -37.36
C SER A 371 13.41 -2.67 -37.16
N ASN A 372 14.17 -2.02 -36.27
CA ASN A 372 15.56 -2.37 -35.99
C ASN A 372 15.68 -3.75 -35.32
N LEU A 373 14.81 -4.07 -34.37
CA LEU A 373 14.78 -5.40 -33.73
C LEU A 373 14.46 -6.49 -34.75
N THR A 374 13.47 -6.27 -35.61
CA THR A 374 13.13 -7.22 -36.69
C THR A 374 14.29 -7.41 -37.66
N GLU A 375 14.98 -6.32 -38.04
CA GLU A 375 16.16 -6.40 -38.91
C GLU A 375 17.31 -7.17 -38.25
N ALA A 376 17.63 -6.89 -36.98
CA ALA A 376 18.66 -7.59 -36.22
C ALA A 376 18.41 -9.10 -36.11
N ILE A 377 17.15 -9.52 -35.91
CA ILE A 377 16.79 -10.94 -35.86
C ILE A 377 16.95 -11.60 -37.24
N ASN A 378 16.50 -10.93 -38.30
CA ASN A 378 16.63 -11.45 -39.68
C ASN A 378 18.09 -11.56 -40.15
N ASN A 379 18.96 -10.66 -39.68
CA ASN A 379 20.40 -10.70 -39.96
C ASN A 379 21.13 -11.78 -39.13
N GLY A 380 20.50 -12.28 -38.07
CA GLY A 380 21.10 -13.23 -37.13
C GLY A 380 21.99 -12.59 -36.06
N ASP A 381 21.94 -11.26 -35.93
CA ASP A 381 22.67 -10.50 -34.91
C ASP A 381 22.02 -10.66 -33.52
N ILE A 382 20.73 -10.99 -33.49
CA ILE A 382 20.02 -11.47 -32.30
C ILE A 382 19.45 -12.87 -32.61
N PRO A 383 19.85 -13.92 -31.88
CA PRO A 383 19.36 -15.27 -32.14
C PRO A 383 17.89 -15.41 -31.74
N MET A 384 17.10 -16.18 -32.50
CA MET A 384 15.68 -16.43 -32.21
C MET A 384 15.46 -17.04 -30.81
N GLU A 385 16.43 -17.79 -30.28
CA GLU A 385 16.40 -18.32 -28.92
C GLU A 385 16.33 -17.22 -27.84
N ARG A 386 17.02 -16.08 -28.04
CA ARG A 386 16.96 -14.91 -27.15
C ARG A 386 15.57 -14.27 -27.17
N ILE A 387 14.95 -14.21 -28.34
CA ILE A 387 13.58 -13.70 -28.54
C ILE A 387 12.57 -14.64 -27.88
N ASP A 388 12.74 -15.95 -28.04
CA ASP A 388 11.89 -16.95 -27.42
C ASP A 388 12.00 -16.92 -25.89
N ASP A 389 13.20 -16.72 -25.31
CA ASP A 389 13.38 -16.52 -23.87
C ASP A 389 12.65 -15.27 -23.38
N ALA A 390 12.81 -14.13 -24.05
CA ALA A 390 12.15 -12.88 -23.68
C ALA A 390 10.63 -13.01 -23.68
N VAL A 391 10.06 -13.53 -24.78
CA VAL A 391 8.62 -13.69 -24.91
C VAL A 391 8.07 -14.72 -23.93
N ARG A 392 8.78 -15.83 -23.68
CA ARG A 392 8.39 -16.82 -22.67
C ARG A 392 8.21 -16.18 -21.28
N ARG A 393 9.14 -15.32 -20.88
CA ARG A 393 9.11 -14.62 -19.59
C ARG A 393 7.95 -13.63 -19.49
N ILE A 394 7.69 -12.88 -20.56
CA ILE A 394 6.56 -11.94 -20.64
C ILE A 394 5.23 -12.69 -20.58
N LEU A 395 5.09 -13.77 -21.36
CA LEU A 395 3.86 -14.57 -21.38
C LEU A 395 3.62 -15.25 -20.03
N ARG A 396 4.65 -15.75 -19.35
CA ARG A 396 4.55 -16.29 -17.98
C ARG A 396 3.89 -15.28 -17.06
N ALA A 397 4.43 -14.07 -16.95
CA ALA A 397 3.85 -13.03 -16.09
C ALA A 397 2.38 -12.72 -16.44
N LYS A 398 2.04 -12.67 -17.73
CA LYS A 398 0.64 -12.43 -18.15
C LYS A 398 -0.32 -13.56 -17.78
N PHE A 399 0.14 -14.81 -17.86
CA PHE A 399 -0.67 -15.96 -17.46
C PHE A 399 -0.80 -16.05 -15.93
N GLU A 400 0.28 -15.82 -15.17
CA GLU A 400 0.25 -15.81 -13.70
C GLU A 400 -0.65 -14.68 -13.15
N LEU A 401 -0.72 -13.53 -13.84
CA LEU A 401 -1.66 -12.45 -13.52
C LEU A 401 -3.13 -12.77 -13.83
N GLY A 402 -3.41 -13.89 -14.50
CA GLY A 402 -4.77 -14.19 -14.98
C GLY A 402 -5.26 -13.23 -16.05
N LEU A 403 -4.39 -12.46 -16.75
CA LEU A 403 -4.80 -11.48 -17.76
C LEU A 403 -5.55 -12.10 -18.96
N PHE A 404 -5.31 -13.38 -19.25
CA PHE A 404 -6.06 -14.10 -20.29
C PHE A 404 -7.50 -14.41 -19.89
N GLU A 405 -7.75 -14.53 -18.58
CA GLU A 405 -9.04 -14.83 -17.99
C GLU A 405 -9.80 -13.54 -17.65
N HIS A 406 -9.10 -12.52 -17.15
CA HIS A 406 -9.62 -11.23 -16.71
C HIS A 406 -8.89 -10.06 -17.42
N PRO A 407 -9.07 -9.89 -18.74
CA PRO A 407 -8.36 -8.85 -19.48
C PRO A 407 -8.87 -7.42 -19.24
N PHE A 408 -10.11 -7.24 -18.77
CA PHE A 408 -10.78 -5.93 -18.66
C PHE A 408 -10.98 -5.52 -17.21
N SER A 409 -11.19 -4.22 -17.00
CA SER A 409 -11.55 -3.65 -15.70
C SER A 409 -12.93 -4.11 -15.20
N ASP A 410 -13.13 -4.11 -13.88
CA ASP A 410 -14.45 -4.32 -13.25
C ASP A 410 -14.93 -3.01 -12.60
N PRO A 411 -16.03 -2.41 -13.09
CA PRO A 411 -16.61 -1.20 -12.49
C PRO A 411 -16.99 -1.33 -11.01
N ALA A 412 -17.20 -2.55 -10.50
CA ALA A 412 -17.49 -2.78 -9.08
C ALA A 412 -16.34 -2.39 -8.14
N HIS A 413 -15.11 -2.31 -8.65
CA HIS A 413 -13.92 -1.99 -7.86
C HIS A 413 -13.57 -0.49 -7.86
N LEU A 414 -14.16 0.32 -8.75
CA LEU A 414 -13.91 1.77 -8.82
C LEU A 414 -14.07 2.51 -7.47
N PRO A 415 -15.02 2.16 -6.58
CA PRO A 415 -15.14 2.81 -5.27
C PRO A 415 -13.97 2.58 -4.31
N LEU A 416 -13.05 1.65 -4.60
CA LEU A 416 -11.84 1.43 -3.80
C LEU A 416 -10.84 2.60 -3.95
N VAL A 417 -10.87 3.31 -5.09
CA VAL A 417 -9.99 4.45 -5.35
C VAL A 417 -10.27 5.58 -4.35
N GLY A 418 -9.27 5.92 -3.55
CA GLY A 418 -9.37 7.03 -2.60
C GLY A 418 -10.36 6.79 -1.46
N SER A 419 -10.60 5.52 -1.12
CA SER A 419 -11.54 5.12 -0.06
C SER A 419 -11.13 5.69 1.30
N ASP A 420 -12.12 5.88 2.18
CA ASP A 420 -11.86 6.37 3.54
C ASP A 420 -10.92 5.44 4.32
N GLU A 421 -11.01 4.12 4.08
CA GLU A 421 -10.13 3.12 4.68
C GLU A 421 -8.67 3.32 4.25
N HIS A 422 -8.42 3.51 2.95
CA HIS A 422 -7.07 3.76 2.44
C HIS A 422 -6.52 5.10 2.93
N ARG A 423 -7.36 6.12 3.03
CA ARG A 423 -6.96 7.44 3.59
C ARG A 423 -6.64 7.35 5.08
N LEU A 424 -7.38 6.55 5.86
CA LEU A 424 -7.04 6.28 7.26
C LEU A 424 -5.71 5.54 7.40
N LEU A 425 -5.43 4.57 6.51
CA LEU A 425 -4.12 3.92 6.43
C LEU A 425 -3.00 4.92 6.08
N ALA A 426 -3.22 5.81 5.12
CA ALA A 426 -2.25 6.85 4.78
C ALA A 426 -2.02 7.83 5.93
N ARG A 427 -3.06 8.23 6.66
CA ARG A 427 -2.97 9.03 7.89
C ARG A 427 -2.13 8.34 8.97
N GLU A 428 -2.35 7.04 9.19
CA GLU A 428 -1.51 6.23 10.09
C GLU A 428 -0.04 6.24 9.64
N ALA A 429 0.20 6.05 8.34
CA ALA A 429 1.54 6.04 7.78
C ALA A 429 2.25 7.39 7.94
N VAL A 430 1.54 8.50 7.75
CA VAL A 430 2.05 9.85 8.04
C VAL A 430 2.50 9.92 9.49
N ALA A 431 1.64 9.56 10.44
CA ALA A 431 1.94 9.65 11.86
C ALA A 431 3.16 8.81 12.25
N ARG A 432 3.26 7.56 11.77
CA ARG A 432 4.40 6.66 12.03
C ARG A 432 5.69 7.13 11.35
N SER A 433 5.61 7.86 10.24
CA SER A 433 6.79 8.32 9.49
C SER A 433 7.54 9.48 10.16
N MET A 434 6.88 10.27 11.01
CA MET A 434 7.43 11.51 11.53
C MET A 434 8.54 11.27 12.56
N VAL A 435 9.65 11.98 12.39
CA VAL A 435 10.81 11.86 13.28
C VAL A 435 11.03 13.15 14.07
N LEU A 436 10.92 13.06 15.39
CA LEU A 436 11.20 14.17 16.30
C LEU A 436 12.71 14.30 16.51
N LEU A 437 13.30 15.37 15.97
CA LEU A 437 14.75 15.60 16.04
C LEU A 437 15.16 16.41 17.27
N LYS A 438 14.29 17.30 17.73
CA LYS A 438 14.51 18.17 18.88
C LYS A 438 13.20 18.43 19.60
N ASN A 439 13.23 18.42 20.94
CA ASN A 439 12.07 18.76 21.79
C ASN A 439 12.49 19.38 23.12
N ASP A 440 12.91 20.65 23.09
CA ASP A 440 13.34 21.37 24.29
C ASP A 440 12.16 21.63 25.22
N SER A 441 12.39 21.42 26.52
CA SER A 441 11.40 21.65 27.58
C SER A 441 10.06 20.96 27.33
N GLU A 442 10.06 19.80 26.66
CA GLU A 442 8.86 19.03 26.32
C GLU A 442 7.82 19.92 25.62
N THR A 443 8.27 20.63 24.58
CA THR A 443 7.42 21.54 23.79
C THR A 443 6.31 20.78 23.06
N LEU A 444 6.62 19.61 22.49
CA LEU A 444 5.66 18.67 21.95
C LEU A 444 5.34 17.55 22.95
N PRO A 445 4.09 17.07 23.03
CA PRO A 445 2.95 17.51 22.21
C PRO A 445 2.39 18.89 22.61
N LEU A 446 1.78 19.58 21.64
CA LEU A 446 1.11 20.86 21.83
C LEU A 446 -0.26 20.67 22.49
N SER A 447 -0.71 21.66 23.26
CA SER A 447 -2.09 21.68 23.77
C SER A 447 -3.06 22.12 22.66
N LYS A 448 -4.15 21.37 22.48
CA LYS A 448 -5.27 21.75 21.60
C LYS A 448 -6.00 23.02 22.08
N ASP A 449 -5.87 23.39 23.36
CA ASP A 449 -6.46 24.61 23.95
C ASP A 449 -5.51 25.83 23.93
N THR A 450 -4.47 25.80 23.10
CA THR A 450 -3.53 26.92 23.00
C THR A 450 -4.25 28.18 22.50
N PRO A 451 -4.30 29.31 23.23
CA PRO A 451 -5.18 30.43 22.87
C PRO A 451 -4.88 31.08 21.52
N LEU A 452 -3.59 31.27 21.19
CA LEU A 452 -3.17 31.84 19.91
C LEU A 452 -2.03 31.02 19.31
N VAL A 453 -2.27 30.48 18.11
CA VAL A 453 -1.31 29.73 17.30
C VAL A 453 -1.02 30.52 16.02
N PHE A 454 0.27 30.71 15.72
CA PHE A 454 0.71 31.22 14.42
C PHE A 454 1.19 30.06 13.56
N VAL A 455 0.67 29.95 12.33
CA VAL A 455 1.14 28.97 11.34
C VAL A 455 1.83 29.72 10.20
N GLY A 456 3.08 29.41 9.95
CA GLY A 456 3.89 30.08 8.95
C GLY A 456 4.40 29.11 7.89
N GLY A 457 4.57 29.61 6.66
CA GLY A 457 5.26 28.90 5.60
C GLY A 457 4.38 28.52 4.42
N ALA A 458 5.01 28.41 3.25
CA ALA A 458 4.32 28.16 1.99
C ALA A 458 3.71 26.76 1.89
N ILE A 459 4.34 25.77 2.52
CA ILE A 459 3.97 24.36 2.43
C ILE A 459 2.80 24.03 3.38
N ALA A 460 2.57 24.87 4.40
CA ALA A 460 1.50 24.64 5.38
C ALA A 460 0.13 24.44 4.71
N ASP A 461 -0.16 25.20 3.64
CA ASP A 461 -1.39 25.14 2.85
C ASP A 461 -1.07 24.81 1.38
N ASN A 462 -0.32 23.72 1.15
CA ASN A 462 0.04 23.26 -0.19
C ASN A 462 0.15 21.73 -0.28
N LEU A 463 -0.91 21.06 -0.74
CA LEU A 463 -0.96 19.61 -0.94
C LEU A 463 0.12 19.12 -1.91
N GLY A 464 0.37 19.87 -2.98
CA GLY A 464 1.35 19.50 -3.99
C GLY A 464 2.78 19.45 -3.42
N ASP A 465 3.21 20.51 -2.73
CA ASP A 465 4.55 20.55 -2.12
C ASP A 465 4.72 19.50 -1.00
N MET A 466 3.68 19.24 -0.18
CA MET A 466 3.78 18.21 0.87
C MET A 466 3.72 16.77 0.34
N SER A 467 3.13 16.55 -0.84
CA SER A 467 3.13 15.24 -1.49
C SER A 467 4.42 14.96 -2.28
N GLY A 468 5.08 16.01 -2.77
CA GLY A 468 6.35 15.92 -3.48
C GLY A 468 6.24 15.47 -4.94
N GLY A 469 7.36 14.98 -5.50
CA GLY A 469 7.40 14.45 -6.86
C GLY A 469 6.51 13.22 -7.04
N TRP A 470 6.30 12.82 -8.29
CA TRP A 470 5.42 11.69 -8.63
C TRP A 470 3.98 11.81 -8.11
N THR A 471 3.47 13.01 -7.83
CA THR A 471 2.05 13.22 -7.49
C THR A 471 1.37 14.00 -8.60
N LEU A 472 0.37 13.40 -9.25
CA LEU A 472 -0.29 13.81 -10.50
C LEU A 472 0.63 13.93 -11.71
N GLU A 473 1.65 14.77 -11.59
CA GLU A 473 2.63 15.11 -12.60
C GLU A 473 3.99 14.52 -12.21
N TRP A 474 4.87 14.33 -13.18
CA TRP A 474 6.21 13.79 -12.96
C TRP A 474 6.98 14.53 -11.85
N GLN A 475 7.06 15.86 -11.95
CA GLN A 475 7.76 16.70 -10.96
C GLN A 475 6.88 17.10 -9.76
N GLY A 476 5.68 16.54 -9.64
CA GLY A 476 4.64 17.02 -8.73
C GLY A 476 3.92 18.26 -9.26
N PHE A 477 2.97 18.76 -8.47
CA PHE A 477 2.17 19.94 -8.79
C PHE A 477 2.25 20.98 -7.67
N ASP A 478 1.76 22.21 -7.91
CA ASP A 478 1.71 23.29 -6.92
C ASP A 478 0.24 23.65 -6.63
N GLY A 479 -0.13 23.70 -5.35
CA GLY A 479 -1.48 24.03 -4.87
C GLY A 479 -2.28 22.82 -4.37
N ASN A 480 -3.61 22.97 -4.33
CA ASN A 480 -4.54 22.04 -3.68
C ASN A 480 -5.58 21.50 -4.66
N SER A 481 -5.17 21.07 -5.85
CA SER A 481 -6.07 20.65 -6.95
C SER A 481 -6.60 19.21 -6.86
N ILE A 482 -6.23 18.46 -5.82
CA ILE A 482 -6.70 17.09 -5.55
C ILE A 482 -7.32 17.01 -4.14
N PRO A 483 -8.15 15.99 -3.85
CA PRO A 483 -8.66 15.75 -2.50
C PRO A 483 -7.52 15.42 -1.52
N GLY A 484 -7.59 16.00 -0.33
CA GLY A 484 -6.64 15.80 0.77
C GLY A 484 -6.81 16.89 1.83
N THR A 485 -6.05 16.76 2.91
CA THR A 485 -6.03 17.72 4.03
C THR A 485 -4.63 18.33 4.12
N THR A 486 -4.51 19.65 4.03
CA THR A 486 -3.21 20.31 4.21
C THR A 486 -2.76 20.27 5.67
N ILE A 487 -1.51 20.61 5.95
CA ILE A 487 -1.03 20.72 7.34
C ILE A 487 -1.75 21.85 8.08
N LEU A 488 -2.08 22.96 7.39
CA LEU A 488 -2.85 24.06 7.95
C LEU A 488 -4.26 23.62 8.31
N ASP A 489 -4.98 23.02 7.36
CA ASP A 489 -6.35 22.52 7.59
C ASP A 489 -6.36 21.52 8.76
N ALA A 490 -5.41 20.59 8.79
CA ALA A 490 -5.26 19.62 9.87
C ALA A 490 -5.04 20.29 11.25
N ILE A 491 -4.23 21.35 11.32
CA ILE A 491 -4.04 22.11 12.55
C ILE A 491 -5.34 22.81 12.96
N GLU A 492 -6.04 23.45 12.02
CA GLU A 492 -7.31 24.14 12.27
C GLU A 492 -8.40 23.17 12.74
N ASP A 493 -8.47 21.97 12.16
CA ASP A 493 -9.43 20.91 12.51
C ASP A 493 -9.13 20.25 13.87
N THR A 494 -7.88 20.33 14.35
CA THR A 494 -7.44 19.64 15.58
C THR A 494 -7.53 20.50 16.84
N VAL A 495 -7.37 21.82 16.70
CA VAL A 495 -7.41 22.73 17.86
C VAL A 495 -8.82 22.96 18.38
N SER A 496 -8.94 23.38 19.64
CA SER A 496 -10.22 23.70 20.26
C SER A 496 -10.90 24.90 19.58
N GLU A 497 -12.23 25.00 19.69
CA GLU A 497 -12.99 26.19 19.24
C GLU A 497 -12.56 27.51 19.92
N ASN A 498 -11.82 27.44 21.04
CA ASN A 498 -11.30 28.59 21.76
C ASN A 498 -9.91 29.04 21.29
N THR A 499 -9.28 28.26 20.41
CA THR A 499 -7.98 28.58 19.82
C THR A 499 -8.17 29.45 18.59
N THR A 500 -7.40 30.54 18.52
CA THR A 500 -7.28 31.32 17.29
C THR A 500 -6.04 30.86 16.53
N VAL A 501 -6.22 30.41 15.29
CA VAL A 501 -5.15 30.12 14.35
C VAL A 501 -5.02 31.30 13.39
N GLU A 502 -3.82 31.85 13.26
CA GLU A 502 -3.50 32.87 12.26
C GLU A 502 -2.43 32.33 11.32
N TYR A 503 -2.70 32.37 10.02
CA TYR A 503 -1.80 31.89 8.98
C TYR A 503 -1.21 33.05 8.17
N ASP A 504 0.11 33.04 7.99
CA ASP A 504 0.81 33.87 7.00
C ASP A 504 1.92 33.06 6.33
N ARG A 505 1.83 32.92 5.00
CA ARG A 505 2.79 32.19 4.16
C ARG A 505 4.26 32.60 4.38
N THR A 506 4.51 33.81 4.87
CA THR A 506 5.85 34.36 5.10
C THR A 506 6.20 34.58 6.57
N GLY A 507 5.35 34.13 7.50
CA GLY A 507 5.54 34.28 8.95
C GLY A 507 5.42 35.71 9.47
N ARG A 508 4.82 36.63 8.70
CA ARG A 508 4.73 38.05 9.05
C ARG A 508 3.38 38.39 9.67
N PHE A 509 3.36 38.43 11.00
CA PHE A 509 2.15 38.64 11.81
C PHE A 509 2.04 40.05 12.43
N GLU A 510 2.72 41.07 11.90
CA GLU A 510 2.73 42.44 12.46
C GLU A 510 1.35 43.10 12.51
N SER A 511 0.44 42.67 11.65
CA SER A 511 -0.95 43.14 11.62
C SER A 511 -1.86 42.48 12.66
N VAL A 512 -1.47 41.34 13.23
CA VAL A 512 -2.23 40.69 14.31
C VAL A 512 -1.90 41.41 15.62
N LEU A 513 -2.90 42.00 16.28
CA LEU A 513 -2.71 42.88 17.44
C LEU A 513 -3.26 42.25 18.73
N ASP A 514 -2.56 42.47 19.85
CA ASP A 514 -3.04 42.16 21.20
C ASP A 514 -4.14 43.15 21.65
N ASN A 515 -4.78 42.86 22.78
CA ASN A 515 -5.81 43.73 23.38
C ASN A 515 -5.31 45.16 23.73
N SER A 516 -3.99 45.40 23.70
CA SER A 516 -3.37 46.71 23.91
C SER A 516 -3.04 47.44 22.61
N GLY A 517 -3.39 46.87 21.46
CA GLY A 517 -3.13 47.43 20.12
C GLY A 517 -1.68 47.29 19.66
N ARG A 518 -0.88 46.41 20.26
CA ARG A 518 0.51 46.12 19.86
C ARG A 518 0.56 44.80 19.08
N PRO A 519 1.56 44.55 18.22
CA PRO A 519 1.70 43.26 17.55
C PRO A 519 1.69 42.09 18.56
N ALA A 520 0.80 41.12 18.36
CA ALA A 520 0.59 39.98 19.24
C ALA A 520 1.81 39.05 19.25
N VAL A 521 1.98 38.28 20.32
CA VAL A 521 2.97 37.19 20.38
C VAL A 521 2.19 35.91 20.63
N ALA A 522 2.25 34.97 19.69
CA ALA A 522 1.56 33.70 19.81
C ALA A 522 2.13 32.86 20.94
N ASP A 523 1.27 32.02 21.53
CA ASP A 523 1.70 31.05 22.52
C ASP A 523 2.55 29.96 21.86
N VAL A 524 2.18 29.56 20.64
CA VAL A 524 2.93 28.63 19.80
C VAL A 524 2.99 29.17 18.37
N GLY A 525 4.19 29.13 17.78
CA GLY A 525 4.39 29.28 16.35
C GLY A 525 4.76 27.93 15.74
N ILE A 526 4.14 27.59 14.62
CA ILE A 526 4.43 26.40 13.82
C ILE A 526 4.92 26.85 12.45
N ALA A 527 6.20 26.65 12.16
CA ALA A 527 6.79 27.00 10.86
C ALA A 527 6.93 25.73 10.01
N VAL A 528 6.21 25.67 8.89
CA VAL A 528 6.28 24.58 7.91
C VAL A 528 7.21 25.01 6.78
N ILE A 529 8.40 24.42 6.76
CA ILE A 529 9.48 24.72 5.81
C ILE A 529 9.78 23.51 4.94
N GLY A 530 10.54 23.70 3.87
CA GLY A 530 11.14 22.57 3.19
C GLY A 530 11.36 22.72 1.69
N GLU A 531 11.46 21.57 1.03
CA GLU A 531 11.70 21.50 -0.41
C GLU A 531 10.39 21.62 -1.20
N LYS A 532 10.49 22.15 -2.42
CA LYS A 532 9.41 22.01 -3.40
C LYS A 532 9.41 20.60 -3.97
N ALA A 533 8.29 20.19 -4.56
CA ALA A 533 8.24 18.95 -5.33
C ALA A 533 9.31 18.90 -6.44
N TYR A 534 9.96 17.74 -6.57
CA TYR A 534 10.94 17.40 -7.61
C TYR A 534 10.94 15.89 -7.82
N ALA A 535 11.41 15.44 -8.97
CA ALA A 535 11.68 14.02 -9.24
C ALA A 535 12.95 13.84 -10.07
N GLU A 536 13.60 12.68 -9.90
CA GLU A 536 14.77 12.26 -10.67
C GLU A 536 15.92 13.30 -10.60
N GLY A 537 16.77 13.35 -11.62
CA GLY A 537 17.91 14.26 -11.66
C GLY A 537 17.58 15.75 -11.65
N VAL A 538 16.31 16.17 -11.78
CA VAL A 538 15.90 17.57 -11.51
C VAL A 538 16.06 17.90 -10.03
N GLY A 539 15.87 16.92 -9.17
CA GLY A 539 16.06 17.03 -7.72
C GLY A 539 17.52 16.92 -7.27
N ASP A 540 18.45 16.58 -8.16
CA ASP A 540 19.86 16.52 -7.80
C ASP A 540 20.35 17.87 -7.29
N SER A 541 21.05 17.88 -6.15
CA SER A 541 21.48 19.13 -5.54
C SER A 541 22.95 19.16 -5.15
N LEU A 542 23.61 20.27 -5.50
CA LEU A 542 24.93 20.63 -4.98
C LEU A 542 24.89 21.18 -3.55
N ASN A 543 23.71 21.58 -3.07
CA ASN A 543 23.54 22.29 -1.81
C ASN A 543 22.30 21.79 -1.07
N LEU A 544 22.50 21.28 0.14
CA LEU A 544 21.44 20.77 1.00
C LEU A 544 21.08 21.76 2.13
N ALA A 545 21.55 23.02 2.06
CA ALA A 545 21.13 24.03 3.01
C ALA A 545 19.66 24.43 2.82
N LEU A 546 19.00 24.81 3.92
CA LEU A 546 17.68 25.42 3.86
C LEU A 546 17.66 26.64 2.95
N SER A 547 16.53 26.88 2.29
CA SER A 547 16.39 28.03 1.42
C SER A 547 16.48 29.32 2.26
N SER A 548 16.92 30.42 1.64
CA SER A 548 16.94 31.72 2.33
C SER A 548 15.54 32.17 2.77
N GLN A 549 14.47 31.64 2.15
CA GLN A 549 13.10 31.93 2.53
C GLN A 549 12.72 31.20 3.81
N ASP A 550 13.10 29.93 3.95
CA ASP A 550 12.84 29.13 5.16
C ASP A 550 13.63 29.65 6.36
N VAL A 551 14.90 30.01 6.16
CA VAL A 551 15.71 30.63 7.23
C VAL A 551 15.05 31.91 7.74
N ARG A 552 14.61 32.79 6.81
CA ARG A 552 13.88 34.00 7.20
C ARG A 552 12.54 33.69 7.88
N LEU A 553 11.81 32.67 7.42
CA LEU A 553 10.55 32.28 8.07
C LEU A 553 10.79 31.90 9.53
N ILE A 554 11.80 31.07 9.82
CA ILE A 554 12.17 30.69 11.18
C ILE A 554 12.50 31.93 12.02
N GLU A 555 13.31 32.85 11.47
CA GLU A 555 13.69 34.09 12.16
C GLU A 555 12.47 34.98 12.49
N GLU A 556 11.57 35.22 11.52
CA GLU A 556 10.37 36.03 11.72
C GLU A 556 9.40 35.38 12.72
N MET A 557 9.20 34.06 12.62
CA MET A 557 8.35 33.30 13.53
C MET A 557 8.88 33.32 14.98
N ARG A 558 10.21 33.19 15.17
CA ARG A 558 10.85 33.22 16.48
C ARG A 558 10.64 34.54 17.21
N LEU A 559 10.60 35.66 16.49
CA LEU A 559 10.35 36.99 17.06
C LEU A 559 8.93 37.14 17.62
N ARG A 560 7.99 36.31 17.16
CA ARG A 560 6.54 36.47 17.38
C ARG A 560 5.88 35.26 18.04
N SER A 561 6.68 34.33 18.55
CA SER A 561 6.19 33.10 19.19
C SER A 561 6.91 32.85 20.51
N LYS A 562 6.16 32.47 21.57
CA LYS A 562 6.76 32.06 22.85
C LYS A 562 7.50 30.73 22.71
N LYS A 563 6.85 29.74 22.08
CA LYS A 563 7.44 28.48 21.63
C LYS A 563 7.40 28.41 20.10
N LEU A 564 8.46 27.89 19.47
CA LEU A 564 8.55 27.70 18.04
C LEU A 564 8.79 26.23 17.70
N VAL A 565 7.84 25.63 16.99
CA VAL A 565 7.93 24.30 16.39
C VAL A 565 8.25 24.46 14.92
N VAL A 566 9.22 23.71 14.41
CA VAL A 566 9.52 23.63 12.98
C VAL A 566 9.17 22.25 12.45
N LEU A 567 8.35 22.22 11.40
CA LEU A 567 8.03 21.02 10.62
C LEU A 567 8.78 21.12 9.28
N LEU A 568 9.72 20.21 9.06
CA LEU A 568 10.48 20.13 7.82
C LEU A 568 9.87 19.10 6.87
N VAL A 569 9.34 19.56 5.75
CA VAL A 569 8.82 18.76 4.65
C VAL A 569 9.90 18.62 3.57
N SER A 570 10.54 17.47 3.48
CA SER A 570 11.72 17.28 2.62
C SER A 570 11.87 15.85 2.13
N GLY A 571 12.38 15.68 0.93
CA GLY A 571 12.66 14.35 0.37
C GLY A 571 13.97 13.72 0.85
N ARG A 572 14.69 14.39 1.77
CA ARG A 572 16.02 14.02 2.25
C ARG A 572 16.45 14.85 3.45
N PRO A 573 17.47 14.43 4.21
CA PRO A 573 18.11 15.28 5.20
C PRO A 573 18.67 16.60 4.61
N LEU A 574 18.43 17.72 5.29
CA LEU A 574 18.97 19.05 4.95
C LEU A 574 19.94 19.55 6.03
N ILE A 575 20.82 20.49 5.68
CA ILE A 575 21.75 21.12 6.63
C ILE A 575 20.97 22.12 7.50
N VAL A 576 20.72 21.72 8.76
CA VAL A 576 19.87 22.47 9.72
C VAL A 576 20.60 22.87 11.01
N THR A 577 21.90 22.56 11.13
CA THR A 577 22.68 22.73 12.38
C THR A 577 22.50 24.10 13.03
N ASP A 578 22.60 25.18 12.24
CA ASP A 578 22.51 26.56 12.75
C ASP A 578 21.09 26.93 13.20
N GLN A 579 20.06 26.31 12.62
CA GLN A 579 18.66 26.61 12.92
C GLN A 579 18.18 25.94 14.21
N LEU A 580 18.77 24.81 14.59
CA LEU A 580 18.38 24.06 15.79
C LEU A 580 18.53 24.86 17.08
N GLU A 581 19.43 25.84 17.16
CA GLU A 581 19.59 26.69 18.35
C GLU A 581 18.40 27.65 18.58
N ASN A 582 17.66 27.99 17.52
CA ASN A 582 16.63 29.03 17.55
C ASN A 582 15.19 28.50 17.65
N VAL A 583 15.01 27.19 17.76
CA VAL A 583 13.69 26.53 17.74
C VAL A 583 13.52 25.68 18.99
N ASP A 584 12.29 25.53 19.47
CA ASP A 584 11.99 24.75 20.67
C ASP A 584 11.76 23.28 20.31
N ALA A 585 11.14 22.99 19.15
CA ALA A 585 11.04 21.65 18.60
C ALA A 585 11.32 21.63 17.10
N PHE A 586 11.89 20.52 16.60
CA PHE A 586 12.19 20.33 15.19
C PHE A 586 11.80 18.91 14.78
N VAL A 587 10.99 18.80 13.73
CA VAL A 587 10.41 17.55 13.26
C VAL A 587 10.72 17.37 11.78
N ALA A 588 11.20 16.19 11.40
CA ALA A 588 11.21 15.76 10.01
C ALA A 588 9.86 15.12 9.68
N ALA A 589 9.08 15.77 8.84
CA ALA A 589 7.78 15.29 8.35
C ALA A 589 7.87 14.60 6.97
N TRP A 590 9.05 14.63 6.36
CA TRP A 590 9.33 14.02 5.05
C TRP A 590 8.41 14.56 3.95
N LEU A 591 7.85 13.70 3.10
CA LEU A 591 6.82 14.03 2.13
C LEU A 591 5.57 13.22 2.50
N PRO A 592 4.67 13.75 3.36
CA PRO A 592 3.60 12.98 3.98
C PRO A 592 2.46 12.55 3.03
N GLY A 593 2.36 13.10 1.82
CA GLY A 593 1.23 12.79 0.93
C GLY A 593 -0.01 13.63 1.24
N THR A 594 -1.21 13.09 1.02
CA THR A 594 -2.46 13.88 1.09
C THR A 594 -3.08 13.98 2.48
N GLU A 595 -2.65 13.17 3.44
CA GLU A 595 -3.33 13.02 4.74
C GLU A 595 -2.64 13.85 5.83
N GLY A 596 -2.65 15.18 5.68
CA GLY A 596 -2.02 16.12 6.62
C GLY A 596 -2.53 16.03 8.06
N GLN A 597 -3.70 15.43 8.29
CA GLN A 597 -4.21 15.13 9.62
C GLN A 597 -3.25 14.25 10.43
N GLY A 598 -2.53 13.31 9.80
CA GLY A 598 -1.52 12.50 10.50
C GLY A 598 -0.38 13.33 11.08
N VAL A 599 -0.11 14.51 10.52
CA VAL A 599 0.86 15.47 11.09
C VAL A 599 0.32 16.08 12.37
N ALA A 600 -0.95 16.50 12.36
CA ALA A 600 -1.60 17.11 13.51
C ALA A 600 -1.75 16.11 14.66
N ASP A 601 -2.14 14.86 14.37
CA ASP A 601 -2.29 13.79 15.36
C ASP A 601 -1.04 13.64 16.23
N VAL A 602 0.14 13.73 15.61
CA VAL A 602 1.41 13.55 16.30
C VAL A 602 1.82 14.81 17.07
N ILE A 603 1.75 15.99 16.45
CA ILE A 603 2.22 17.22 17.11
C ILE A 603 1.29 17.67 18.25
N PHE A 604 0.02 17.26 18.25
CA PHE A 604 -0.93 17.50 19.34
C PHE A 604 -1.09 16.32 20.30
N GLY A 605 -0.40 15.19 20.07
CA GLY A 605 -0.26 14.11 21.04
C GLY A 605 -1.40 13.10 21.08
N ASP A 606 -2.22 13.03 20.03
CA ASP A 606 -3.18 11.94 19.83
C ASP A 606 -2.45 10.64 19.49
N VAL A 607 -1.36 10.75 18.73
CA VAL A 607 -0.44 9.66 18.39
C VAL A 607 0.97 10.03 18.85
N PRO A 608 1.75 9.10 19.44
CA PRO A 608 3.12 9.39 19.83
C PRO A 608 4.06 9.46 18.63
N PHE A 609 5.16 10.21 18.76
CA PHE A 609 6.28 10.10 17.83
C PHE A 609 6.96 8.74 18.01
N THR A 610 7.00 7.93 16.94
CA THR A 610 7.66 6.62 16.93
C THR A 610 8.74 6.50 15.86
N GLY A 611 8.67 7.32 14.81
CA GLY A 611 9.57 7.27 13.68
C GLY A 611 11.05 7.44 14.05
N LYS A 612 11.92 6.69 13.36
CA LYS A 612 13.38 6.72 13.52
C LYS A 612 14.03 7.05 12.19
N LEU A 613 15.15 7.77 12.19
CA LEU A 613 15.85 8.13 10.97
C LEU A 613 16.32 6.89 10.18
N SER A 614 15.82 6.73 8.96
CA SER A 614 16.33 5.74 7.98
C SER A 614 17.57 6.22 7.21
N PHE A 615 17.99 7.45 7.47
CA PHE A 615 19.18 8.10 6.90
C PHE A 615 19.95 8.83 7.98
N SER A 616 21.27 8.76 7.91
CA SER A 616 22.12 9.59 8.76
C SER A 616 21.98 11.07 8.40
N TRP A 617 21.79 11.93 9.39
CA TRP A 617 21.56 13.36 9.16
C TRP A 617 22.89 14.13 9.16
N PRO A 618 23.30 14.78 8.06
CA PRO A 618 24.57 15.50 8.00
C PRO A 618 24.55 16.79 8.81
N ARG A 619 25.64 17.04 9.55
CA ARG A 619 25.91 18.30 10.25
C ARG A 619 26.28 19.42 9.29
N SER A 620 27.00 19.06 8.21
CA SER A 620 27.43 20.00 7.18
C SER A 620 27.57 19.30 5.84
N LEU A 621 27.57 20.09 4.76
CA LEU A 621 27.72 19.56 3.40
C LEU A 621 29.06 18.83 3.18
N SER A 622 30.09 19.11 3.99
CA SER A 622 31.39 18.41 3.88
C SER A 622 31.33 16.94 4.31
N GLN A 623 30.25 16.50 4.96
CA GLN A 623 30.01 15.10 5.31
C GLN A 623 29.29 14.32 4.20
N VAL A 624 28.92 14.97 3.09
CA VAL A 624 28.11 14.34 2.02
C VAL A 624 28.98 14.10 0.76
N PRO A 625 29.04 12.84 0.24
CA PRO A 625 28.43 11.65 0.80
C PRO A 625 29.20 11.18 2.04
N PHE A 626 28.55 10.42 2.91
CA PHE A 626 29.23 9.80 4.04
C PHE A 626 30.22 8.73 3.55
N ASP A 627 31.34 8.61 4.25
CA ASP A 627 32.19 7.41 4.16
C ASP A 627 31.60 6.36 5.12
N PHE A 628 30.71 5.51 4.61
CA PHE A 628 30.05 4.48 5.41
C PHE A 628 31.01 3.44 5.99
N ASP A 629 32.18 3.24 5.38
CA ASP A 629 33.18 2.29 5.88
C ASP A 629 34.02 2.90 7.02
N ASN A 630 34.09 4.24 7.10
CA ASN A 630 34.84 4.98 8.13
C ASN A 630 34.00 6.09 8.78
N MET A 631 32.73 5.80 9.08
CA MET A 631 31.82 6.81 9.62
C MET A 631 32.30 7.31 10.99
N GLY A 632 32.46 8.62 11.12
CA GLY A 632 32.88 9.25 12.37
C GLY A 632 31.85 9.09 13.49
N THR A 633 32.27 9.31 14.73
CA THR A 633 31.39 9.33 15.91
C THR A 633 31.48 10.67 16.63
N GLY A 634 30.45 11.06 17.38
CA GLY A 634 30.46 12.33 18.13
C GLY A 634 30.44 13.54 17.20
N GLU A 635 31.36 14.51 17.41
CA GLU A 635 31.42 15.73 16.60
C GLU A 635 31.83 15.48 15.13
N ASP A 636 32.63 14.43 14.89
CA ASP A 636 33.04 14.00 13.54
C ASP A 636 31.99 13.13 12.84
N GLY A 637 30.98 12.65 13.58
CA GLY A 637 29.86 11.85 13.08
C GLY A 637 28.67 12.67 12.59
N PRO A 638 27.58 12.01 12.14
CA PRO A 638 26.36 12.69 11.74
C PRO A 638 25.79 13.56 12.87
N LEU A 639 25.04 14.62 12.51
CA LEU A 639 24.32 15.47 13.46
C LEU A 639 23.31 14.64 14.26
N PHE A 640 22.53 13.83 13.54
CA PHE A 640 21.68 12.79 14.10
C PHE A 640 22.02 11.48 13.41
N PRO A 641 22.43 10.43 14.16
CA PRO A 641 22.79 9.15 13.56
C PRO A 641 21.57 8.43 12.98
N TYR A 642 21.82 7.49 12.06
CA TYR A 642 20.82 6.49 11.68
C TYR A 642 20.14 5.88 12.92
N GLY A 643 18.83 5.68 12.85
CA GLY A 643 17.99 5.18 13.94
C GLY A 643 17.66 6.21 15.03
N PHE A 644 18.12 7.46 14.91
CA PHE A 644 17.76 8.52 15.85
C PHE A 644 16.29 8.94 15.68
N GLY A 645 15.62 9.25 16.80
CA GLY A 645 14.28 9.83 16.83
C GLY A 645 13.82 9.88 18.27
N LEU A 646 13.45 11.06 18.75
CA LEU A 646 12.88 11.21 20.08
C LEU A 646 11.45 10.64 20.09
N GLU A 647 11.06 10.03 21.20
CA GLU A 647 9.71 9.53 21.40
C GLU A 647 8.91 10.51 22.26
N THR A 648 7.60 10.54 22.05
CA THR A 648 6.66 11.14 22.99
C THR A 648 5.76 10.05 23.55
N VAL A 649 5.26 10.25 24.77
CA VAL A 649 4.12 9.48 25.27
C VAL A 649 2.84 10.15 24.81
N PRO A 650 1.77 9.38 24.47
CA PRO A 650 0.46 9.97 24.23
C PRO A 650 0.08 10.82 25.43
N THR A 651 -0.52 11.99 25.20
CA THR A 651 -1.08 12.77 26.29
C THR A 651 -2.25 11.99 26.88
N ALA A 652 -2.00 11.23 27.96
CA ALA A 652 -3.04 10.63 28.75
C ALA A 652 -3.98 11.75 29.22
N SER A 653 -5.15 11.83 28.61
CA SER A 653 -6.19 12.79 28.95
C SER A 653 -6.56 12.64 30.43
N ILE A 654 -6.11 13.59 31.25
CA ILE A 654 -6.81 13.94 32.48
C ILE A 654 -8.11 14.63 32.01
N ALA A 655 -9.16 13.81 31.88
CA ALA A 655 -10.57 14.03 31.49
C ALA A 655 -11.17 15.47 31.43
N PRO A 656 -12.27 15.70 30.67
CA PRO A 656 -13.03 14.79 29.81
C PRO A 656 -12.95 15.15 28.31
N ALA A 657 -13.06 14.12 27.46
CA ALA A 657 -13.11 14.24 26.01
C ALA A 657 -14.28 15.11 25.54
N VAL A 658 -13.99 16.04 24.63
CA VAL A 658 -14.94 16.49 23.61
C VAL A 658 -14.28 16.19 22.27
N GLU A 659 -14.37 14.92 21.87
CA GLU A 659 -14.38 14.57 20.45
C GLU A 659 -15.81 14.74 19.96
N THR A 660 -15.99 15.22 18.73
CA THR A 660 -17.23 14.92 17.99
C THR A 660 -17.06 13.58 17.28
N THR A 661 -16.83 12.55 18.08
CA THR A 661 -17.28 11.18 17.83
C THR A 661 -18.33 10.95 18.93
N THR A 662 -19.39 10.21 18.66
CA THR A 662 -20.50 10.03 19.61
C THR A 662 -20.00 9.63 21.01
N ALA A 663 -20.07 10.58 21.97
CA ALA A 663 -19.44 10.42 23.28
C ALA A 663 -19.98 9.18 24.02
N TRP A 664 -19.18 8.12 24.06
CA TRP A 664 -19.45 6.91 24.82
C TRP A 664 -19.21 7.16 26.32
N SER A 665 -20.24 6.97 27.13
CA SER A 665 -20.18 7.06 28.59
C SER A 665 -20.03 5.66 29.18
N LEU A 666 -19.10 5.47 30.12
CA LEU A 666 -18.95 4.19 30.82
C LEU A 666 -20.21 3.91 31.67
N VAL A 667 -20.98 2.90 31.29
CA VAL A 667 -22.24 2.54 31.97
C VAL A 667 -22.10 1.31 32.86
N TRP A 668 -21.10 0.47 32.62
CA TRP A 668 -20.81 -0.71 33.43
C TRP A 668 -19.36 -1.13 33.27
N SER A 669 -18.74 -1.61 34.35
CA SER A 669 -17.44 -2.27 34.27
C SER A 669 -17.21 -3.28 35.39
N ASP A 670 -16.25 -4.16 35.17
CA ASP A 670 -15.57 -4.91 36.22
C ASP A 670 -14.06 -4.87 36.01
N GLU A 671 -13.35 -4.35 36.99
CA GLU A 671 -11.88 -4.17 36.97
C GLU A 671 -11.16 -5.29 37.74
N PHE A 672 -11.90 -6.30 38.21
CA PHE A 672 -11.40 -7.49 38.90
C PHE A 672 -10.44 -7.25 40.10
N THR A 673 -10.47 -6.05 40.69
CA THR A 673 -9.63 -5.64 41.84
C THR A 673 -10.08 -6.21 43.20
N GLY A 674 -11.16 -7.00 43.22
CA GLY A 674 -11.72 -7.60 44.43
C GLY A 674 -10.92 -8.80 44.97
N THR A 675 -11.45 -9.44 46.03
CA THR A 675 -10.89 -10.69 46.58
C THR A 675 -11.65 -11.95 46.17
N ALA A 676 -12.78 -11.78 45.49
CA ALA A 676 -13.61 -12.83 44.92
C ALA A 676 -14.42 -12.24 43.75
N ILE A 677 -14.80 -13.09 42.80
CA ILE A 677 -15.63 -12.71 41.65
C ILE A 677 -16.96 -12.13 42.14
N ASP A 678 -17.34 -10.97 41.61
CA ASP A 678 -18.55 -10.27 42.00
C ASP A 678 -19.79 -10.98 41.43
N LEU A 679 -20.47 -11.77 42.27
CA LEU A 679 -21.68 -12.50 41.89
C LEU A 679 -22.90 -11.59 41.67
N ALA A 680 -22.80 -10.28 41.92
CA ALA A 680 -23.79 -9.31 41.47
C ALA A 680 -23.60 -8.95 39.98
N LYS A 681 -22.42 -9.22 39.40
CA LYS A 681 -22.07 -8.95 38.01
C LYS A 681 -21.99 -10.22 37.16
N TRP A 682 -21.53 -11.32 37.75
CA TRP A 682 -21.27 -12.57 37.03
C TRP A 682 -22.03 -13.77 37.60
N LYS A 683 -22.47 -14.66 36.72
CA LYS A 683 -22.92 -16.01 37.04
C LYS A 683 -21.97 -17.03 36.42
N TYR A 684 -21.69 -18.10 37.16
CA TYR A 684 -21.06 -19.28 36.60
C TYR A 684 -22.08 -20.07 35.78
N GLU A 685 -21.70 -20.43 34.57
CA GLU A 685 -22.39 -21.45 33.79
C GLU A 685 -21.64 -22.78 33.92
N THR A 686 -22.23 -23.73 34.64
CA THR A 686 -21.58 -25.02 34.96
C THR A 686 -22.17 -26.16 34.13
N GLY A 687 -21.31 -27.09 33.71
CA GLY A 687 -21.70 -28.25 32.91
C GLY A 687 -20.67 -28.66 31.87
N GLY A 688 -20.80 -29.88 31.36
CA GLY A 688 -19.88 -30.48 30.37
C GLY A 688 -20.60 -31.19 29.21
N THR A 689 -21.82 -30.78 28.85
CA THR A 689 -22.59 -31.46 27.79
C THR A 689 -22.12 -31.11 26.37
N GLY A 690 -20.92 -30.56 26.22
CA GLY A 690 -20.29 -30.21 24.94
C GLY A 690 -20.89 -29.02 24.21
N TRP A 691 -21.77 -28.24 24.86
CA TRP A 691 -22.28 -26.91 24.46
C TRP A 691 -22.53 -26.64 22.96
N GLY A 692 -22.97 -27.66 22.21
CA GLY A 692 -23.28 -27.56 20.78
C GLY A 692 -22.10 -27.77 19.82
N ASN A 693 -20.86 -27.74 20.31
CA ASN A 693 -19.63 -27.80 19.50
C ASN A 693 -18.67 -28.96 19.90
N ALA A 694 -19.12 -29.85 20.79
CA ALA A 694 -18.39 -31.02 21.29
C ALA A 694 -17.13 -30.73 22.13
N GLU A 695 -17.17 -29.60 22.86
CA GLU A 695 -16.30 -29.29 24.01
C GLU A 695 -16.11 -30.49 24.97
N LYS A 696 -14.93 -30.59 25.61
CA LYS A 696 -14.47 -31.75 26.40
C LYS A 696 -14.38 -31.51 27.89
N GLU A 697 -14.35 -30.26 28.29
CA GLU A 697 -14.27 -29.80 29.65
C GLU A 697 -15.63 -29.87 30.37
N TYR A 698 -15.55 -29.88 31.69
CA TYR A 698 -16.66 -29.52 32.54
C TYR A 698 -16.42 -28.10 33.09
N TYR A 699 -17.27 -27.14 32.75
CA TYR A 699 -17.22 -25.81 33.37
C TYR A 699 -17.64 -25.89 34.83
N THR A 700 -16.85 -25.31 35.72
CA THR A 700 -17.10 -25.33 37.18
C THR A 700 -17.19 -23.92 37.76
N ASP A 701 -17.71 -23.83 38.99
CA ASP A 701 -17.69 -22.64 39.84
C ASP A 701 -16.56 -22.70 40.89
N ARG A 702 -15.61 -23.61 40.70
CA ARG A 702 -14.53 -23.86 41.67
C ARG A 702 -13.44 -22.78 41.57
N PRO A 703 -12.84 -22.37 42.69
CA PRO A 703 -11.73 -21.40 42.69
C PRO A 703 -10.49 -21.90 41.93
N GLU A 704 -10.35 -23.22 41.75
CA GLU A 704 -9.32 -23.82 40.91
C GLU A 704 -9.46 -23.47 39.43
N ASN A 705 -10.66 -23.15 38.95
CA ASN A 705 -10.92 -22.79 37.55
C ASN A 705 -11.21 -21.30 37.34
N ALA A 706 -11.77 -20.61 38.32
CA ALA A 706 -12.04 -19.17 38.24
C ALA A 706 -11.82 -18.47 39.58
N ARG A 707 -10.93 -17.48 39.60
CA ARG A 707 -10.61 -16.70 40.80
C ARG A 707 -10.09 -15.32 40.45
N LEU A 708 -10.02 -14.44 41.45
CA LEU A 708 -9.30 -13.17 41.31
C LEU A 708 -7.90 -13.34 41.89
N GLU A 709 -6.88 -12.99 41.11
CA GLU A 709 -5.47 -13.07 41.48
C GLU A 709 -4.70 -11.93 40.81
N ASP A 710 -3.86 -11.22 41.56
CA ASP A 710 -3.02 -10.12 41.08
C ASP A 710 -3.75 -9.06 40.25
N GLY A 711 -4.99 -8.72 40.64
CA GLY A 711 -5.82 -7.72 39.97
C GLY A 711 -6.52 -8.20 38.69
N ASN A 712 -6.44 -9.49 38.38
CA ASN A 712 -7.09 -10.09 37.21
C ASN A 712 -8.12 -11.13 37.61
N LEU A 713 -9.14 -11.32 36.79
CA LEU A 713 -9.85 -12.59 36.74
C LEU A 713 -8.97 -13.61 36.02
N VAL A 714 -8.72 -14.72 36.69
CA VAL A 714 -7.95 -15.86 36.17
C VAL A 714 -8.93 -16.98 35.83
N ILE A 715 -8.96 -17.40 34.57
CA ILE A 715 -9.63 -18.63 34.13
C ILE A 715 -8.57 -19.69 33.82
N ASP A 716 -8.51 -20.72 34.66
CA ASP A 716 -7.58 -21.83 34.51
C ASP A 716 -8.28 -23.07 33.94
N VAL A 717 -7.64 -23.64 32.93
CA VAL A 717 -7.99 -24.93 32.35
C VAL A 717 -7.07 -26.01 32.91
N LEU A 718 -7.65 -27.03 33.52
CA LEU A 718 -6.92 -28.13 34.16
C LEU A 718 -7.23 -29.45 33.45
N GLN A 719 -6.21 -30.29 33.28
CA GLN A 719 -6.40 -31.70 32.93
C GLN A 719 -6.60 -32.51 34.21
N GLU A 720 -7.84 -32.89 34.47
CA GLU A 720 -8.23 -33.67 35.66
C GLU A 720 -9.49 -34.48 35.38
N ASN A 721 -9.67 -35.58 36.13
CA ASN A 721 -10.93 -36.31 36.05
C ASN A 721 -11.97 -35.67 36.97
N TYR A 722 -12.95 -34.98 36.38
CA TYR A 722 -14.02 -34.30 37.10
C TYR A 722 -15.38 -34.60 36.46
N ILE A 723 -16.27 -35.27 37.22
CA ILE A 723 -17.62 -35.65 36.76
C ILE A 723 -17.59 -36.31 35.37
N ALA A 724 -16.71 -37.31 35.19
CA ALA A 724 -16.53 -38.05 33.94
C ALA A 724 -16.07 -37.21 32.72
N HIS A 725 -15.43 -36.06 32.96
CA HIS A 725 -14.73 -35.27 31.95
C HIS A 725 -13.23 -35.25 32.30
N ASP A 726 -12.40 -35.13 31.28
CA ASP A 726 -10.93 -35.17 31.41
C ASP A 726 -10.30 -33.78 31.57
N TYR A 727 -11.12 -32.73 31.46
CA TYR A 727 -10.71 -31.34 31.60
C TYR A 727 -11.74 -30.55 32.42
N THR A 728 -11.29 -29.49 33.08
CA THR A 728 -12.14 -28.51 33.74
C THR A 728 -11.73 -27.10 33.32
N SER A 729 -12.71 -26.20 33.27
CA SER A 729 -12.51 -24.78 32.94
C SER A 729 -13.60 -23.95 33.65
N ALA A 730 -13.72 -22.67 33.33
CA ALA A 730 -14.83 -21.82 33.77
C ALA A 730 -15.47 -21.04 32.60
N ARG A 731 -16.78 -20.82 32.71
CA ARG A 731 -17.57 -19.92 31.86
C ARG A 731 -18.35 -18.97 32.75
N LEU A 732 -18.17 -17.67 32.53
CA LEU A 732 -18.86 -16.62 33.26
C LEU A 732 -19.75 -15.84 32.31
N LYS A 733 -20.93 -15.43 32.79
CA LYS A 733 -21.87 -14.63 32.02
C LYS A 733 -22.61 -13.58 32.84
N THR A 734 -23.05 -12.50 32.18
CA THR A 734 -23.87 -11.45 32.80
C THR A 734 -25.38 -11.71 32.66
N GLU A 735 -25.80 -12.84 32.07
CA GLU A 735 -27.21 -13.18 31.82
C GLU A 735 -28.10 -12.99 33.05
N GLY A 736 -29.16 -12.19 32.91
CA GLY A 736 -30.10 -11.87 33.98
C GLY A 736 -29.50 -11.07 35.14
N LEU A 737 -28.31 -10.49 34.97
CA LEU A 737 -27.69 -9.49 35.85
C LEU A 737 -27.53 -8.16 35.10
N ALA A 738 -27.00 -8.20 33.88
CA ALA A 738 -26.88 -7.05 32.99
C ALA A 738 -26.90 -7.48 31.51
N SER A 739 -27.59 -6.70 30.70
CA SER A 739 -27.61 -6.77 29.24
C SER A 739 -27.68 -5.34 28.68
N TRP A 740 -27.18 -5.14 27.47
CA TRP A 740 -27.13 -3.84 26.80
C TRP A 740 -27.60 -3.96 25.37
N THR A 741 -28.21 -2.91 24.85
CA THR A 741 -28.46 -2.73 23.42
C THR A 741 -27.62 -1.56 22.95
N TYR A 742 -26.76 -1.80 21.96
CA TYR A 742 -25.76 -0.85 21.48
C TYR A 742 -24.74 -0.47 22.55
N GLY A 743 -23.58 -0.02 22.11
CA GLY A 743 -22.49 0.27 23.02
C GLY A 743 -21.13 0.00 22.42
N ARG A 744 -20.11 0.52 23.10
CA ARG A 744 -18.79 -0.06 23.02
C ARG A 744 -18.65 -1.11 24.11
N VAL A 745 -18.30 -2.34 23.75
CA VAL A 745 -18.04 -3.44 24.70
C VAL A 745 -16.60 -3.87 24.50
N GLU A 746 -15.79 -3.82 25.56
CA GLU A 746 -14.37 -4.16 25.48
C GLU A 746 -13.88 -4.94 26.70
N ALA A 747 -12.84 -5.74 26.50
CA ALA A 747 -12.10 -6.40 27.56
C ALA A 747 -10.60 -6.37 27.28
N ARG A 748 -9.79 -6.16 28.32
CA ARG A 748 -8.33 -6.29 28.25
C ARG A 748 -7.94 -7.66 28.79
N MET A 749 -7.37 -8.51 27.94
CA MET A 749 -7.13 -9.92 28.27
C MET A 749 -5.80 -10.41 27.71
N LYS A 750 -5.17 -11.35 28.41
CA LYS A 750 -4.08 -12.19 27.92
C LYS A 750 -4.59 -13.61 27.80
N ILE A 751 -4.52 -14.19 26.60
CA ILE A 751 -5.19 -15.45 26.29
C ILE A 751 -4.22 -16.65 26.24
N PRO A 752 -4.68 -17.89 26.50
CA PRO A 752 -3.85 -19.09 26.38
C PRO A 752 -3.65 -19.50 24.91
N TYR A 753 -2.76 -20.46 24.68
CA TYR A 753 -2.53 -21.07 23.36
C TYR A 753 -2.29 -22.58 23.47
N GLY A 754 -2.38 -23.27 22.34
CA GLY A 754 -2.09 -24.69 22.21
C GLY A 754 -3.18 -25.46 21.48
N GLN A 755 -2.81 -26.64 20.98
CA GLN A 755 -3.73 -27.54 20.30
C GLN A 755 -4.94 -27.85 21.19
N GLY A 756 -6.14 -27.63 20.66
CA GLY A 756 -7.40 -27.89 21.36
C GLY A 756 -7.79 -26.90 22.46
N ILE A 757 -7.18 -25.71 22.51
CA ILE A 757 -7.56 -24.62 23.41
C ILE A 757 -8.34 -23.56 22.62
N TRP A 758 -9.41 -23.02 23.19
CA TRP A 758 -10.27 -22.02 22.53
C TRP A 758 -10.79 -20.99 23.54
N PRO A 759 -10.03 -19.91 23.81
CA PRO A 759 -10.51 -18.80 24.60
C PRO A 759 -11.48 -17.93 23.78
N ALA A 760 -12.53 -17.43 24.44
CA ALA A 760 -13.57 -16.64 23.80
C ALA A 760 -14.11 -15.53 24.74
N PHE A 761 -14.42 -14.39 24.13
CA PHE A 761 -15.15 -13.27 24.71
C PHE A 761 -16.22 -12.83 23.71
N TRP A 762 -17.48 -12.97 24.11
CA TRP A 762 -18.60 -12.94 23.17
C TRP A 762 -19.89 -12.53 23.86
N MET A 763 -20.93 -12.30 23.07
CA MET A 763 -22.23 -11.84 23.54
C MET A 763 -23.36 -12.64 22.91
N LEU A 764 -24.42 -12.88 23.67
CA LEU A 764 -25.62 -13.59 23.21
C LEU A 764 -26.88 -12.78 23.53
N GLY A 765 -27.88 -12.84 22.65
CA GLY A 765 -29.18 -12.22 22.88
C GLY A 765 -29.82 -12.65 24.20
N ASP A 766 -30.28 -11.68 25.00
CA ASP A 766 -30.86 -11.94 26.32
C ASP A 766 -32.25 -12.62 26.29
N ASP A 767 -32.82 -12.74 25.10
CA ASP A 767 -34.05 -13.45 24.80
C ASP A 767 -33.80 -14.89 24.32
N ILE A 768 -32.57 -15.41 24.41
CA ILE A 768 -32.19 -16.79 24.04
C ILE A 768 -33.15 -17.84 24.60
N GLY A 769 -33.66 -17.66 25.82
CA GLY A 769 -34.58 -18.60 26.47
C GLY A 769 -35.98 -18.67 25.82
N THR A 770 -36.38 -17.66 25.06
CA THR A 770 -37.67 -17.60 24.35
C THR A 770 -37.52 -17.72 22.84
N THR A 771 -36.46 -17.17 22.27
CA THR A 771 -36.24 -17.07 20.81
C THR A 771 -35.39 -18.22 20.29
N GLY A 772 -34.39 -18.66 21.07
CA GLY A 772 -33.46 -19.72 20.72
C GLY A 772 -32.38 -19.28 19.70
N TRP A 773 -31.28 -20.01 19.69
CA TRP A 773 -30.16 -19.79 18.75
C TRP A 773 -30.45 -20.44 17.38
N PRO A 774 -30.07 -19.82 16.25
CA PRO A 774 -29.32 -18.57 16.09
C PRO A 774 -30.22 -17.31 16.03
N SER A 775 -31.52 -17.44 16.27
CA SER A 775 -32.49 -16.34 16.09
C SER A 775 -32.38 -15.21 17.12
N CYS A 776 -31.80 -15.46 18.29
CA CYS A 776 -31.47 -14.43 19.28
C CYS A 776 -30.18 -13.65 18.97
N GLY A 777 -29.44 -14.04 17.93
CA GLY A 777 -28.15 -13.45 17.58
C GLY A 777 -27.00 -13.81 18.53
N GLU A 778 -25.79 -13.83 17.98
CA GLU A 778 -24.51 -13.99 18.69
C GLU A 778 -23.48 -13.02 18.09
N ILE A 779 -22.72 -12.36 18.96
CA ILE A 779 -21.64 -11.46 18.58
C ILE A 779 -20.36 -11.94 19.24
N ASP A 780 -19.46 -12.53 18.46
CA ASP A 780 -18.15 -12.96 18.91
C ASP A 780 -17.20 -11.78 18.82
N ILE A 781 -16.84 -11.20 19.97
CA ILE A 781 -15.93 -10.05 20.04
C ILE A 781 -14.49 -10.51 19.79
N MET A 782 -14.14 -11.65 20.39
CA MET A 782 -12.85 -12.31 20.20
C MET A 782 -13.01 -13.82 20.39
N GLU A 783 -12.55 -14.57 19.40
CA GLU A 783 -12.24 -15.99 19.53
C GLU A 783 -10.83 -16.26 19.03
N ASN A 784 -10.10 -17.16 19.70
CA ASN A 784 -8.81 -17.64 19.20
C ASN A 784 -8.83 -19.16 19.07
N ILE A 785 -8.26 -19.67 17.97
CA ILE A 785 -7.95 -21.08 17.84
C ILE A 785 -6.55 -21.26 18.43
N GLY A 786 -6.41 -21.95 19.56
CA GLY A 786 -5.14 -21.97 20.30
C GLY A 786 -3.93 -22.50 19.53
N LYS A 787 -4.12 -23.33 18.50
CA LYS A 787 -3.04 -23.81 17.62
C LYS A 787 -2.58 -22.76 16.60
N GLU A 788 -3.35 -21.69 16.43
CA GLU A 788 -3.12 -20.51 15.60
C GLU A 788 -3.02 -19.29 16.53
N PRO A 789 -1.96 -19.22 17.37
CA PRO A 789 -1.85 -18.26 18.48
C PRO A 789 -1.73 -16.80 18.05
N GLN A 790 -1.54 -16.55 16.75
CA GLN A 790 -1.38 -15.22 16.16
C GLN A 790 -2.69 -14.65 15.63
N THR A 791 -3.78 -15.42 15.62
CA THR A 791 -5.03 -15.06 14.92
C THR A 791 -6.20 -14.98 15.88
N VAL A 792 -6.95 -13.89 15.86
CA VAL A 792 -8.26 -13.79 16.52
C VAL A 792 -9.36 -13.54 15.50
N TYR A 793 -10.57 -13.99 15.81
CA TYR A 793 -11.74 -13.87 14.95
C TYR A 793 -12.82 -13.03 15.62
N GLY A 794 -13.49 -12.20 14.82
CA GLY A 794 -14.70 -11.49 15.19
C GLY A 794 -15.83 -11.88 14.24
N THR A 795 -16.91 -12.46 14.78
CA THR A 795 -17.94 -13.15 14.00
C THR A 795 -19.35 -12.78 14.45
N LEU A 796 -20.29 -12.77 13.50
CA LEU A 796 -21.72 -12.68 13.74
C LEU A 796 -22.41 -14.00 13.39
N HIS A 797 -23.31 -14.43 14.28
CA HIS A 797 -24.23 -15.53 14.01
C HIS A 797 -25.69 -15.12 14.12
N GLY A 798 -26.44 -15.33 13.03
CA GLY A 798 -27.87 -15.07 12.95
C GLY A 798 -28.61 -16.02 12.01
N PRO A 799 -29.94 -15.83 11.82
CA PRO A 799 -30.74 -16.64 10.92
C PRO A 799 -30.22 -16.59 9.48
N GLY A 800 -29.69 -17.71 8.99
CA GLY A 800 -29.14 -17.83 7.64
C GLY A 800 -27.61 -17.69 7.55
N TYR A 801 -26.93 -17.38 8.66
CA TYR A 801 -25.47 -17.25 8.74
C TYR A 801 -24.99 -17.58 10.16
N SER A 802 -24.79 -18.86 10.46
CA SER A 802 -24.50 -19.33 11.82
C SER A 802 -23.63 -20.59 11.83
N GLY A 803 -23.03 -20.88 12.98
CA GLY A 803 -22.06 -21.96 13.13
C GLY A 803 -20.87 -21.74 12.21
N ALA A 804 -20.44 -22.78 11.48
CA ALA A 804 -19.34 -22.65 10.51
C ALA A 804 -19.61 -21.68 9.33
N ASN A 805 -20.84 -21.18 9.19
CA ASN A 805 -21.20 -20.16 8.18
C ASN A 805 -21.51 -18.80 8.82
N GLY A 806 -20.95 -18.51 10.01
CA GLY A 806 -20.95 -17.15 10.54
C GLY A 806 -20.28 -16.16 9.58
N VAL A 807 -20.64 -14.89 9.70
CA VAL A 807 -20.02 -13.82 8.90
C VAL A 807 -19.07 -13.06 9.82
N GLY A 808 -17.80 -13.00 9.45
CA GLY A 808 -16.77 -12.43 10.29
C GLY A 808 -15.48 -12.17 9.52
N SER A 809 -14.51 -11.63 10.24
CA SER A 809 -13.14 -11.44 9.77
C SER A 809 -12.16 -11.88 10.85
N SER A 810 -10.88 -11.93 10.50
CA SER A 810 -9.80 -12.25 11.42
C SER A 810 -8.79 -11.11 11.51
N TYR A 811 -8.13 -10.99 12.65
CA TYR A 811 -6.99 -10.11 12.87
C TYR A 811 -5.77 -10.94 13.27
N ASN A 812 -4.62 -10.65 12.64
CA ASN A 812 -3.39 -11.41 12.79
C ASN A 812 -2.26 -10.55 13.36
N LEU A 813 -1.52 -11.07 14.35
CA LEU A 813 -0.24 -10.52 14.77
C LEU A 813 0.88 -11.10 13.91
N THR A 814 1.71 -10.24 13.34
CA THR A 814 2.75 -10.65 12.38
C THR A 814 4.02 -11.20 13.05
N VAL A 815 4.36 -10.72 14.26
CA VAL A 815 5.64 -11.04 14.94
C VAL A 815 5.48 -11.56 16.38
N ALA A 816 4.26 -11.60 16.91
CA ALA A 816 3.96 -12.00 18.28
C ALA A 816 2.74 -12.93 18.33
N ASN A 817 2.50 -13.58 19.47
CA ASN A 817 1.27 -14.30 19.77
C ASN A 817 0.40 -13.49 20.72
N PHE A 818 -0.92 -13.65 20.63
CA PHE A 818 -1.85 -13.05 21.60
C PHE A 818 -1.68 -13.60 23.02
N SER A 819 -0.93 -14.70 23.17
CA SER A 819 -0.56 -15.27 24.46
C SER A 819 0.69 -14.66 25.09
N ASP A 820 1.39 -13.77 24.39
CA ASP A 820 2.63 -13.16 24.89
C ASP A 820 2.36 -11.98 25.84
N ASP A 821 1.31 -11.18 25.59
CA ASP A 821 0.94 -10.01 26.41
C ASP A 821 -0.60 -9.83 26.50
N PHE A 822 -1.03 -8.79 27.22
CA PHE A 822 -2.42 -8.36 27.28
C PHE A 822 -2.78 -7.49 26.08
N HIS A 823 -3.93 -7.76 25.49
CA HIS A 823 -4.52 -7.03 24.38
C HIS A 823 -5.94 -6.54 24.73
N VAL A 824 -6.39 -5.47 24.07
CA VAL A 824 -7.76 -4.96 24.19
C VAL A 824 -8.59 -5.47 23.02
N TYR A 825 -9.64 -6.21 23.32
CA TYR A 825 -10.60 -6.70 22.33
C TYR A 825 -11.92 -5.94 22.49
N ALA A 826 -12.44 -5.37 21.42
CA ALA A 826 -13.64 -4.54 21.51
C ALA A 826 -14.56 -4.64 20.30
N ILE A 827 -15.83 -4.33 20.53
CA ILE A 827 -16.77 -3.92 19.49
C ILE A 827 -17.32 -2.53 19.75
N GLU A 828 -17.68 -1.83 18.68
CA GLU A 828 -18.62 -0.71 18.68
C GLU A 828 -19.87 -1.14 17.94
N TRP A 829 -20.99 -1.17 18.65
CA TRP A 829 -22.27 -1.69 18.19
C TRP A 829 -23.31 -0.58 18.18
N GLU A 830 -23.81 -0.30 16.99
CA GLU A 830 -24.80 0.72 16.64
C GLU A 830 -25.98 0.07 15.89
N PRO A 831 -27.13 0.75 15.72
CA PRO A 831 -28.29 0.18 15.04
C PRO A 831 -28.04 -0.31 13.60
N ASP A 832 -27.05 0.24 12.92
CA ASP A 832 -26.77 -0.03 11.51
C ASP A 832 -25.38 -0.60 11.25
N ALA A 833 -24.56 -0.78 12.30
CA ALA A 833 -23.22 -1.34 12.18
C ALA A 833 -22.72 -1.97 13.47
N ILE A 834 -21.91 -3.02 13.33
CA ILE A 834 -21.01 -3.52 14.39
C ILE A 834 -19.60 -3.45 13.83
N ARG A 835 -18.67 -2.90 14.60
CA ARG A 835 -17.26 -2.70 14.24
C ARG A 835 -16.38 -3.41 15.27
N TRP A 836 -15.37 -4.16 14.86
CA TRP A 836 -14.47 -4.90 15.75
C TRP A 836 -13.08 -4.30 15.79
N TYR A 837 -12.49 -4.29 16.99
CA TYR A 837 -11.19 -3.71 17.24
C TYR A 837 -10.30 -4.65 18.05
N VAL A 838 -9.00 -4.66 17.72
CA VAL A 838 -7.92 -5.21 18.56
C VAL A 838 -6.92 -4.09 18.82
N ASP A 839 -6.63 -3.81 20.09
CA ASP A 839 -5.73 -2.72 20.51
C ASP A 839 -6.06 -1.36 19.91
N GLY A 840 -7.36 -1.11 19.68
CA GLY A 840 -7.88 0.11 19.04
C GLY A 840 -7.84 0.10 17.51
N ILE A 841 -7.30 -0.94 16.88
CA ILE A 841 -7.24 -1.11 15.43
C ILE A 841 -8.52 -1.78 14.95
N LEU A 842 -9.29 -1.08 14.12
CA LEU A 842 -10.47 -1.62 13.44
C LEU A 842 -10.04 -2.71 12.44
N PHE A 843 -10.62 -3.91 12.55
CA PHE A 843 -10.31 -5.02 11.61
C PHE A 843 -11.55 -5.64 10.95
N ASN A 844 -12.75 -5.25 11.38
CA ASN A 844 -13.99 -5.71 10.75
C ASN A 844 -15.11 -4.69 10.93
N THR A 845 -15.98 -4.55 9.94
CA THR A 845 -17.25 -3.81 10.03
C THR A 845 -18.34 -4.61 9.34
N LEU A 846 -19.42 -4.90 10.06
CA LEU A 846 -20.60 -5.57 9.51
C LEU A 846 -21.84 -4.70 9.69
N THR A 847 -22.62 -4.60 8.62
CA THR A 847 -23.90 -3.86 8.58
C THR A 847 -25.03 -4.84 8.25
N PRO A 848 -26.32 -4.46 8.41
CA PRO A 848 -27.44 -5.28 7.98
C PRO A 848 -27.36 -5.74 6.51
N ALA A 849 -26.73 -4.95 5.63
CA ALA A 849 -26.53 -5.31 4.23
C ALA A 849 -25.39 -6.31 4.00
N GLY A 850 -24.46 -6.43 4.95
CA GLY A 850 -23.29 -7.31 4.89
C GLY A 850 -23.55 -8.75 5.34
N VAL A 851 -24.76 -9.06 5.84
CA VAL A 851 -25.12 -10.42 6.24
C VAL A 851 -26.13 -11.03 5.24
N PRO A 852 -26.02 -12.33 4.90
CA PRO A 852 -26.87 -12.96 3.89
C PRO A 852 -28.28 -13.31 4.41
N GLY A 853 -28.57 -13.01 5.67
CA GLY A 853 -29.80 -13.39 6.36
C GLY A 853 -30.42 -12.25 7.17
N GLU A 854 -31.22 -12.60 8.18
CA GLU A 854 -31.91 -11.60 9.01
C GLU A 854 -30.95 -10.94 10.00
N TRP A 855 -30.97 -9.61 10.07
CA TRP A 855 -30.25 -8.84 11.09
C TRP A 855 -31.01 -8.92 12.42
N VAL A 856 -30.38 -9.50 13.44
CA VAL A 856 -31.00 -9.80 14.75
C VAL A 856 -30.23 -9.17 15.92
N TYR A 857 -29.55 -8.04 15.69
CA TYR A 857 -28.69 -7.40 16.70
C TYR A 857 -29.28 -6.08 17.23
N ASP A 858 -30.60 -5.89 17.11
CA ASP A 858 -31.29 -4.66 17.54
C ASP A 858 -32.10 -4.88 18.84
N HIS A 859 -31.53 -5.63 19.79
CA HIS A 859 -32.12 -5.92 21.10
C HIS A 859 -31.02 -6.15 22.16
N PRO A 860 -31.33 -6.37 23.45
CA PRO A 860 -30.29 -6.50 24.46
C PRO A 860 -29.51 -7.82 24.38
N PHE A 861 -28.20 -7.73 24.63
CA PHE A 861 -27.26 -8.85 24.66
C PHE A 861 -26.53 -8.87 26.00
N PHE A 862 -26.19 -10.06 26.49
CA PHE A 862 -25.36 -10.25 27.69
C PHE A 862 -23.98 -10.80 27.32
N ILE A 863 -22.98 -10.52 28.16
CA ILE A 863 -21.58 -10.89 27.94
C ILE A 863 -21.31 -12.30 28.46
N ILE A 864 -20.44 -13.03 27.75
CA ILE A 864 -19.90 -14.35 28.10
C ILE A 864 -18.39 -14.36 27.90
N MET A 865 -17.67 -15.03 28.80
CA MET A 865 -16.26 -15.35 28.62
C MET A 865 -15.96 -16.77 29.10
N ASN A 866 -15.09 -17.48 28.39
CA ASN A 866 -14.68 -18.83 28.74
C ASN A 866 -13.37 -19.22 28.06
N VAL A 867 -12.80 -20.34 28.50
CA VAL A 867 -11.78 -21.09 27.74
C VAL A 867 -12.32 -22.50 27.51
N ALA A 868 -12.70 -22.79 26.27
CA ALA A 868 -13.15 -24.10 25.84
C ALA A 868 -11.98 -25.05 25.57
N VAL A 869 -12.22 -26.36 25.69
CA VAL A 869 -11.26 -27.43 25.40
C VAL A 869 -11.83 -28.40 24.38
N GLY A 870 -11.14 -28.56 23.27
CA GLY A 870 -11.59 -29.43 22.19
C GLY A 870 -12.68 -28.81 21.33
N GLY A 871 -13.54 -29.67 20.78
CA GLY A 871 -14.61 -29.27 19.88
C GLY A 871 -14.21 -29.34 18.41
N TYR A 872 -15.15 -28.96 17.53
CA TYR A 872 -15.01 -29.15 16.09
C TYR A 872 -13.95 -28.24 15.44
N TRP A 873 -13.70 -27.06 16.01
CA TRP A 873 -12.87 -26.04 15.37
C TRP A 873 -11.38 -26.11 15.76
N PRO A 874 -11.00 -25.98 17.04
CA PRO A 874 -9.59 -26.14 17.43
C PRO A 874 -9.12 -27.61 17.33
N GLY A 875 -10.04 -28.57 17.23
CA GLY A 875 -9.75 -30.00 17.39
C GLY A 875 -9.51 -30.36 18.86
N ASN A 876 -9.29 -31.65 19.17
CA ASN A 876 -9.03 -32.05 20.57
C ASN A 876 -7.58 -31.73 20.99
N PRO A 877 -7.31 -31.60 22.30
CA PRO A 877 -5.95 -31.65 22.82
C PRO A 877 -5.21 -32.92 22.38
N ASP A 878 -3.90 -32.82 22.19
CA ASP A 878 -3.01 -33.94 21.88
C ASP A 878 -1.74 -33.90 22.74
N ASP A 879 -0.74 -34.73 22.41
CA ASP A 879 0.52 -34.84 23.17
C ASP A 879 1.34 -33.53 23.18
N THR A 880 0.98 -32.54 22.35
CA THR A 880 1.61 -31.20 22.33
C THR A 880 0.93 -30.20 23.26
N THR A 881 -0.30 -30.48 23.71
CA THR A 881 -1.06 -29.58 24.58
C THR A 881 -0.55 -29.67 26.02
N THR A 882 0.00 -28.58 26.53
CA THR A 882 0.44 -28.50 27.93
C THR A 882 -0.67 -27.93 28.82
N PHE A 883 -0.85 -28.50 30.01
CA PHE A 883 -1.75 -27.98 31.06
C PHE A 883 -0.95 -27.66 32.34
N PRO A 884 -1.36 -26.67 33.15
CA PRO A 884 -2.56 -25.84 32.99
C PRO A 884 -2.44 -24.80 31.86
N GLN A 885 -3.59 -24.37 31.32
CA GLN A 885 -3.71 -23.22 30.41
C GLN A 885 -4.45 -22.11 31.13
N GLN A 886 -4.10 -20.85 30.85
CA GLN A 886 -4.57 -19.72 31.64
C GLN A 886 -4.98 -18.55 30.75
N MET A 887 -6.17 -18.01 30.99
CA MET A 887 -6.61 -16.71 30.50
C MET A 887 -6.64 -15.71 31.67
N LEU A 888 -6.05 -14.54 31.46
CA LEU A 888 -6.07 -13.43 32.41
C LEU A 888 -6.94 -12.32 31.84
N VAL A 889 -7.87 -11.81 32.64
CA VAL A 889 -8.75 -10.68 32.28
C VAL A 889 -8.52 -9.56 33.27
N ASP A 890 -8.01 -8.44 32.77
CA ASP A 890 -7.71 -7.24 33.56
C ASP A 890 -8.99 -6.43 33.83
N TYR A 891 -9.77 -6.17 32.78
CA TYR A 891 -11.08 -5.53 32.92
C TYR A 891 -12.06 -5.95 31.82
N VAL A 892 -13.35 -5.77 32.11
CA VAL A 892 -14.42 -5.68 31.10
C VAL A 892 -15.17 -4.36 31.29
N ARG A 893 -15.42 -3.63 30.21
CA ARG A 893 -16.10 -2.34 30.21
C ARG A 893 -17.17 -2.27 29.13
N VAL A 894 -18.28 -1.62 29.48
CA VAL A 894 -19.38 -1.31 28.55
C VAL A 894 -19.66 0.18 28.61
N TYR A 895 -19.71 0.78 27.43
CA TYR A 895 -20.01 2.18 27.24
C TYR A 895 -21.24 2.35 26.36
N GLN A 896 -22.02 3.42 26.56
CA GLN A 896 -23.16 3.77 25.70
C GLN A 896 -23.11 5.24 25.33
N GLN A 897 -23.57 5.60 24.13
CA GLN A 897 -23.66 6.99 23.69
C GLN A 897 -24.59 7.77 24.63
N ASN A 898 -24.21 9.00 24.94
CA ASN A 898 -25.02 9.93 25.75
C ASN A 898 -26.33 10.33 25.09
#